data_AF-A0A2S2DLP4-F1
#
_entry.id   AF-A0A2S2DLP4-F1
#
_cell.length_a   1.000
_cell.length_b   1.000
_cell.length_c   1.000
_cell.angle_alpha   90.00
_cell.angle_beta   90.00
_cell.angle_gamma   90.00
#
_symmetry.space_group_name_H-M   'P 1'
#
loop_
_entity.id
_entity.type
_entity.pdbx_description
1 polymer ?
#
loop_
_entity_poly.entity_id
_entity_poly.type
_entity_poly.pdbx_seq_one_letter_code
_entity_poly.pdbx_strand_id
1 'polypeptide(L)'
;MTTATNPLLDFSGLPRFDAIKPEHVTPAIEQLIAEANAVVAQLEAPVTDVTWDTLAPLDDASERLGRAWGVVGHLNHVVDTPELRATYNENQPKVVEFSTSIGQNEALFAKYKQLRDGPHWDSLNPVRQRIVENALRDFRLGGAELPEDKKPRFAEIQEQQSQLSTRYSENVLDATNDYKLVVENEEELAGLPDDVKAAAKAAAERDGKGGWQFTLHFPSYFPVLQFADNRQLREKIYRASATKASDAGIMFTEVEKWDNSSNIVNLLKLRNEEARLLDYGSFADVSLVAKMAQSPRHVIEFLEDLARRARPYAEKDLLELREFARTELGIDDLQSWDVTYASEKLREKRYAFSAQEVKEYFPEHKVLQGLFGVIRQLFEAEVIPEDAPVWHPDVRFYRIERNGQLVGQFYLDPYARAGKAQGAWMNDARGRRLLSGGTVQTPVAYLVCNFTPPAMVDGVLQPSLFTHDEVTTLFHEFGHGLHHMLTEVEELSVAGISGVEWDAVELPSQFMENFCWEWDKLQQMTAHYKTGEPLPRALYDKMLAAKNFQSGMQTLRQVEFSLIDMHLHYDFDPHNQEVQSLVDDIRRNFAVITPPSFNRFQHSFSHIFAGGYAAGYYSYKWAEVLSADAYAAFEEAVEGGADLFETGRRFHREILAVGGSRPALESFKAFRGREPSIDALLRHSGMNA
;
A
#
# COMPACT_ATOMS: atom_id res chain seq x y z
N MET A 1 4.99 14.90 -34.91
CA MET A 1 3.51 14.96 -34.87
C MET A 1 3.14 16.25 -34.15
N THR A 2 2.19 17.02 -34.67
CA THR A 2 1.74 18.28 -34.03
C THR A 2 1.19 17.99 -32.63
N THR A 3 1.60 18.78 -31.65
CA THR A 3 1.33 18.70 -30.20
C THR A 3 -0.15 18.68 -29.78
N ALA A 4 -1.09 18.80 -30.72
CA ALA A 4 -2.54 18.83 -30.46
C ALA A 4 -3.23 17.44 -30.32
N THR A 5 -2.49 16.32 -30.37
CA THR A 5 -3.08 14.96 -30.36
C THR A 5 -2.52 13.99 -29.31
N ASN A 6 -1.61 14.40 -28.43
CA ASN A 6 -1.06 13.49 -27.41
C ASN A 6 -1.99 13.40 -26.18
N PRO A 7 -2.54 12.22 -25.83
CA PRO A 7 -3.49 12.07 -24.73
C PRO A 7 -2.89 12.38 -23.35
N LEU A 8 -1.56 12.32 -23.18
CA LEU A 8 -0.87 12.68 -21.92
C LEU A 8 -0.76 14.20 -21.70
N LEU A 9 -1.11 15.01 -22.71
CA LEU A 9 -1.12 16.48 -22.62
C LEU A 9 -2.54 17.04 -22.42
N ASP A 10 -3.56 16.17 -22.31
CA ASP A 10 -4.95 16.57 -22.05
C ASP A 10 -5.25 16.51 -20.54
N PHE A 11 -5.24 17.67 -19.90
CA PHE A 11 -5.51 17.82 -18.47
C PHE A 11 -6.95 18.26 -18.17
N SER A 12 -7.81 18.38 -19.19
CA SER A 12 -9.15 18.96 -19.09
C SER A 12 -10.15 18.10 -18.29
N GLY A 13 -9.84 16.82 -18.10
CA GLY A 13 -10.71 15.88 -17.39
C GLY A 13 -9.95 14.70 -16.80
N LEU A 14 -10.56 13.52 -16.91
CA LEU A 14 -9.99 12.24 -16.51
C LEU A 14 -8.88 11.80 -17.49
N PRO A 15 -7.88 11.03 -17.04
CA PRO A 15 -6.88 10.46 -17.94
C PRO A 15 -7.53 9.59 -19.04
N ARG A 16 -7.09 9.76 -20.28
CA ARG A 16 -7.60 9.01 -21.44
C ARG A 16 -6.88 7.67 -21.62
N PHE A 17 -6.99 6.80 -20.63
CA PHE A 17 -6.27 5.52 -20.56
C PHE A 17 -6.41 4.64 -21.80
N ASP A 18 -7.59 4.65 -22.42
CA ASP A 18 -7.92 3.91 -23.64
C ASP A 18 -7.13 4.36 -24.89
N ALA A 19 -6.57 5.58 -24.86
CA ALA A 19 -5.84 6.19 -25.96
C ALA A 19 -4.32 6.24 -25.75
N ILE A 20 -3.83 5.98 -24.53
CA ILE A 20 -2.40 6.09 -24.20
C ILE A 20 -1.65 4.89 -24.77
N LYS A 21 -0.48 5.16 -25.34
CA LYS A 21 0.41 4.17 -25.95
C LYS A 21 1.87 4.52 -25.63
N PRO A 22 2.81 3.56 -25.68
CA PRO A 22 4.22 3.82 -25.43
C PRO A 22 4.78 4.99 -26.26
N GLU A 23 4.42 5.10 -27.55
CA GLU A 23 4.90 6.19 -28.41
C GLU A 23 4.47 7.61 -27.99
N HIS A 24 3.50 7.73 -27.08
CA HIS A 24 3.04 9.02 -26.55
C HIS A 24 3.88 9.51 -25.36
N VAL A 25 4.60 8.62 -24.66
CA VAL A 25 5.24 8.94 -23.38
C VAL A 25 6.39 9.92 -23.57
N THR A 26 7.44 9.55 -24.30
CA THR A 26 8.64 10.38 -24.45
C THR A 26 8.32 11.79 -24.94
N PRO A 27 7.52 12.00 -26.00
CA PRO A 27 7.19 13.35 -26.47
C PRO A 27 6.40 14.18 -25.44
N ALA A 28 5.50 13.56 -24.66
CA ALA A 28 4.75 14.28 -23.64
C ALA A 28 5.63 14.69 -22.47
N ILE A 29 6.44 13.75 -21.95
CA ILE A 29 7.31 13.99 -20.80
C ILE A 29 8.36 15.07 -21.12
N GLU A 30 9.00 15.00 -22.29
CA GLU A 30 9.97 16.03 -22.71
C GLU A 30 9.33 17.41 -22.84
N GLN A 31 8.12 17.49 -23.41
CA GLN A 31 7.39 18.75 -23.50
C GLN A 31 7.04 19.31 -22.11
N LEU A 32 6.52 18.47 -21.22
CA LEU A 32 6.11 18.89 -19.87
C LEU A 32 7.30 19.31 -19.00
N ILE A 33 8.44 18.63 -19.12
CA ILE A 33 9.69 19.04 -18.48
C ILE A 33 10.15 20.39 -19.03
N ALA A 34 10.10 20.60 -20.35
CA ALA A 34 10.49 21.88 -20.95
C ALA A 34 9.58 23.03 -20.50
N GLU A 35 8.26 22.80 -20.42
CA GLU A 35 7.28 23.75 -19.91
C GLU A 35 7.54 24.08 -18.42
N ALA A 36 7.80 23.06 -17.60
CA ALA A 36 8.08 23.26 -16.18
C ALA A 36 9.40 23.99 -15.94
N ASN A 37 10.46 23.65 -16.68
CA ASN A 37 11.74 24.36 -16.63
C ASN A 37 11.60 25.84 -17.03
N ALA A 38 10.74 26.16 -18.00
CA ALA A 38 10.47 27.55 -18.36
C ALA A 38 9.81 28.33 -17.22
N VAL A 39 8.93 27.70 -16.44
CA VAL A 39 8.34 28.29 -15.24
C VAL A 39 9.40 28.46 -14.15
N VAL A 40 10.21 27.43 -13.88
CA VAL A 40 11.33 27.51 -12.93
C VAL A 40 12.25 28.68 -13.25
N ALA A 41 12.68 28.84 -14.51
CA ALA A 41 13.54 29.94 -14.92
C ALA A 41 12.90 31.33 -14.69
N GLN A 42 11.58 31.46 -14.83
CA GLN A 42 10.86 32.69 -14.46
C GLN A 42 10.87 32.91 -12.94
N LEU A 43 10.68 31.83 -12.19
CA LEU A 43 10.69 31.83 -10.73
C LEU A 43 12.09 31.97 -10.14
N GLU A 44 13.18 31.83 -10.90
CA GLU A 44 14.54 32.16 -10.46
C GLU A 44 14.86 33.65 -10.59
N ALA A 45 14.14 34.38 -11.46
CA ALA A 45 14.40 35.79 -11.70
C ALA A 45 14.31 36.61 -10.40
N PRO A 46 15.20 37.59 -10.17
CA PRO A 46 15.17 38.41 -8.97
C PRO A 46 13.83 39.14 -8.79
N VAL A 47 13.22 38.98 -7.63
CA VAL A 47 11.99 39.69 -7.23
C VAL A 47 12.24 40.32 -5.86
N THR A 48 11.92 41.60 -5.71
CA THR A 48 12.15 42.36 -4.47
C THR A 48 11.16 41.99 -3.37
N ASP A 49 9.94 41.60 -3.74
CA ASP A 49 8.85 41.29 -2.82
C ASP A 49 8.29 39.89 -3.11
N VAL A 50 8.75 38.89 -2.35
CA VAL A 50 8.31 37.49 -2.52
C VAL A 50 7.02 37.26 -1.75
N THR A 51 5.98 36.88 -2.48
CA THR A 51 4.64 36.56 -1.96
C THR A 51 4.27 35.13 -2.31
N TRP A 52 3.16 34.62 -1.75
CA TRP A 52 2.59 33.33 -2.15
C TRP A 52 2.40 33.22 -3.67
N ASP A 53 1.81 34.25 -4.28
CA ASP A 53 1.54 34.29 -5.72
C ASP A 53 2.83 34.29 -6.57
N THR A 54 3.96 34.63 -5.97
CA THR A 54 5.27 34.50 -6.63
C THR A 54 5.69 33.04 -6.80
N LEU A 55 5.28 32.15 -5.90
CA LEU A 55 5.71 30.74 -5.88
C LEU A 55 4.65 29.78 -6.41
N ALA A 56 3.37 30.14 -6.29
CA ALA A 56 2.23 29.34 -6.74
C ALA A 56 2.32 28.79 -8.17
N PRO A 57 2.92 29.48 -9.16
CA PRO A 57 3.06 28.93 -10.52
C PRO A 57 3.86 27.62 -10.60
N LEU A 58 4.74 27.34 -9.63
CA LEU A 58 5.52 26.10 -9.60
C LEU A 58 4.61 24.87 -9.46
N ASP A 59 3.59 24.95 -8.60
CA ASP A 59 2.66 23.86 -8.34
C ASP A 59 1.88 23.50 -9.60
N ASP A 60 1.43 24.49 -10.38
CA ASP A 60 0.71 24.26 -11.65
C ASP A 60 1.58 23.57 -12.70
N ALA A 61 2.85 23.96 -12.80
CA ALA A 61 3.79 23.38 -13.75
C ALA A 61 4.17 21.94 -13.36
N SER A 62 4.51 21.74 -12.09
CA SER A 62 4.88 20.44 -11.53
C SER A 62 3.71 19.47 -11.56
N GLU A 63 2.48 19.91 -11.29
CA GLU A 63 1.27 19.06 -11.33
C GLU A 63 1.02 18.50 -12.73
N ARG A 64 1.28 19.25 -13.80
CA ARG A 64 1.09 18.74 -15.17
C ARG A 64 2.04 17.59 -15.48
N LEU A 65 3.31 17.74 -15.14
CA LEU A 65 4.30 16.66 -15.28
C LEU A 65 3.95 15.49 -14.36
N GLY A 66 3.62 15.77 -13.09
CA GLY A 66 3.25 14.79 -12.08
C GLY A 66 2.05 13.93 -12.52
N ARG A 67 0.97 14.54 -13.01
CA ARG A 67 -0.20 13.82 -13.52
C ARG A 67 0.13 12.94 -14.72
N ALA A 68 0.89 13.46 -15.71
CA ALA A 68 1.26 12.68 -16.89
C ALA A 68 2.16 11.49 -16.51
N TRP A 69 3.16 11.71 -15.66
CA TRP A 69 4.06 10.66 -15.20
C TRP A 69 3.37 9.65 -14.29
N GLY A 70 2.48 10.10 -13.42
CA GLY A 70 1.65 9.25 -12.55
C GLY A 70 0.76 8.31 -13.36
N VAL A 71 0.19 8.77 -14.48
CA VAL A 71 -0.57 7.92 -15.41
C VAL A 71 0.30 6.86 -16.07
N VAL A 72 1.50 7.22 -16.54
CA VAL A 72 2.45 6.26 -17.15
C VAL A 72 2.93 5.25 -16.11
N GLY A 73 3.29 5.71 -14.91
CA GLY A 73 3.68 4.86 -13.79
C GLY A 73 2.56 3.92 -13.35
N HIS A 74 1.32 4.40 -13.31
CA HIS A 74 0.15 3.58 -13.03
C HIS A 74 -0.01 2.45 -14.05
N LEU A 75 0.01 2.78 -15.36
CA LEU A 75 -0.06 1.78 -16.42
C LEU A 75 1.08 0.75 -16.31
N ASN A 76 2.30 1.19 -16.01
CA ASN A 76 3.44 0.29 -15.81
C ASN A 76 3.25 -0.66 -14.62
N HIS A 77 2.44 -0.29 -13.62
CA HIS A 77 2.15 -1.15 -12.46
C HIS A 77 0.97 -2.10 -12.68
N VAL A 78 0.01 -1.77 -13.54
CA VAL A 78 -1.26 -2.52 -13.67
C VAL A 78 -1.44 -3.25 -15.00
N VAL A 79 -0.70 -2.85 -16.03
CA VAL A 79 -0.70 -3.43 -17.39
C VAL A 79 0.71 -3.38 -17.99
N ASP A 80 1.70 -3.85 -17.24
CA ASP A 80 3.09 -3.96 -17.68
C ASP A 80 3.20 -4.78 -18.99
N THR A 81 3.86 -4.20 -19.99
CA THR A 81 4.26 -4.88 -21.23
C THR A 81 5.73 -4.56 -21.53
N PRO A 82 6.43 -5.39 -22.32
CA PRO A 82 7.83 -5.11 -22.68
C PRO A 82 8.04 -3.72 -23.29
N GLU A 83 7.11 -3.26 -24.14
CA GLU A 83 7.18 -1.95 -24.78
C GLU A 83 6.96 -0.82 -23.79
N LEU A 84 5.92 -0.93 -22.94
CA LEU A 84 5.64 0.09 -21.92
C LEU A 84 6.76 0.19 -20.90
N ARG A 85 7.28 -0.96 -20.44
CA ARG A 85 8.40 -1.04 -19.48
C ARG A 85 9.67 -0.40 -20.05
N ALA A 86 10.01 -0.72 -21.30
CA ALA A 86 11.16 -0.11 -21.96
C ALA A 86 11.02 1.41 -22.06
N THR A 87 9.83 1.90 -22.44
CA THR A 87 9.54 3.33 -22.52
C THR A 87 9.53 4.01 -21.14
N TYR A 88 9.01 3.35 -20.10
CA TYR A 88 9.06 3.84 -18.73
C TYR A 88 10.53 4.01 -18.28
N ASN A 89 11.35 2.99 -18.48
CA ASN A 89 12.76 2.99 -18.10
C ASN A 89 13.59 4.02 -18.89
N GLU A 90 13.24 4.32 -20.13
CA GLU A 90 13.88 5.38 -20.91
C GLU A 90 13.58 6.80 -20.36
N ASN A 91 12.39 7.01 -19.80
CA ASN A 91 11.93 8.33 -19.37
C ASN A 91 12.10 8.58 -17.87
N GLN A 92 12.19 7.54 -17.05
CA GLN A 92 12.37 7.66 -15.60
C GLN A 92 13.58 8.55 -15.23
N PRO A 93 14.78 8.38 -15.82
CA PRO A 93 15.92 9.24 -15.50
C PRO A 93 15.65 10.73 -15.75
N LYS A 94 14.93 11.07 -16.82
CA LYS A 94 14.58 12.47 -17.16
C LYS A 94 13.69 13.11 -16.09
N VAL A 95 12.73 12.34 -15.56
CA VAL A 95 11.81 12.82 -14.51
C VAL A 95 12.53 12.95 -13.16
N VAL A 96 13.43 12.01 -12.86
CA VAL A 96 14.25 12.05 -11.63
C VAL A 96 15.23 13.21 -11.68
N GLU A 97 15.89 13.44 -12.81
CA GLU A 97 16.78 14.59 -13.04
C GLU A 97 16.02 15.91 -12.81
N PHE A 98 14.85 16.07 -13.45
CA PHE A 98 14.02 17.26 -13.25
C PHE A 98 13.66 17.45 -11.76
N SER A 99 13.12 16.44 -11.10
CA SER A 99 12.67 16.54 -9.70
C SER A 99 13.84 16.85 -8.75
N THR A 100 14.99 16.22 -8.97
CA THR A 100 16.22 16.48 -8.21
C THR A 100 16.71 17.91 -8.42
N SER A 101 16.65 18.41 -9.65
CA SER A 101 17.05 19.79 -9.97
C SER A 101 16.19 20.82 -9.26
N ILE A 102 14.88 20.56 -9.10
CA ILE A 102 13.98 21.38 -8.28
C ILE A 102 14.43 21.33 -6.82
N GLY A 103 14.62 20.12 -6.27
CA GLY A 103 15.04 19.94 -4.88
C GLY A 103 16.37 20.61 -4.52
N GLN A 104 17.27 20.80 -5.49
CA GLN A 104 18.56 21.46 -5.32
C GLN A 104 18.58 22.94 -5.74
N ASN A 105 17.43 23.50 -6.16
CA ASN A 105 17.36 24.86 -6.69
C ASN A 105 17.50 25.91 -5.58
N GLU A 106 18.68 26.52 -5.46
CA GLU A 106 18.97 27.50 -4.41
C GLU A 106 18.14 28.78 -4.52
N ALA A 107 17.81 29.22 -5.73
CA ALA A 107 17.05 30.44 -5.95
C ALA A 107 15.60 30.26 -5.49
N LEU A 108 14.97 29.13 -5.82
CA LEU A 108 13.65 28.77 -5.31
C LEU A 108 13.69 28.62 -3.79
N PHE A 109 14.67 27.88 -3.26
CA PHE A 109 14.82 27.69 -1.82
C PHE A 109 15.00 29.02 -1.08
N ALA A 110 15.79 29.96 -1.62
CA ALA A 110 15.96 31.29 -1.08
C ALA A 110 14.64 32.09 -1.07
N LYS A 111 13.79 31.95 -2.09
CA LYS A 111 12.47 32.59 -2.13
C LYS A 111 11.52 32.01 -1.09
N TYR A 112 11.49 30.69 -0.88
CA TYR A 112 10.72 30.09 0.22
C TYR A 112 11.19 30.59 1.59
N LYS A 113 12.51 30.72 1.81
CA LYS A 113 13.06 31.33 3.04
C LYS A 113 12.65 32.79 3.18
N GLN A 114 12.74 33.57 2.11
CA GLN A 114 12.33 34.98 2.10
C GLN A 114 10.84 35.14 2.40
N LEU A 115 9.97 34.26 1.88
CA LEU A 115 8.55 34.26 2.22
C LEU A 115 8.32 33.91 3.69
N ARG A 116 9.05 32.92 4.23
CA ARG A 116 8.97 32.46 5.62
C ARG A 116 9.42 33.50 6.64
N ASP A 117 10.47 34.25 6.31
CA ASP A 117 11.11 35.25 7.18
C ASP A 117 10.65 36.68 6.89
N GLY A 118 9.83 36.86 5.86
CA GLY A 118 9.42 38.15 5.32
C GLY A 118 8.12 38.71 5.90
N PRO A 119 7.74 39.93 5.50
CA PRO A 119 6.58 40.64 6.06
C PRO A 119 5.23 40.01 5.70
N HIS A 120 5.18 39.14 4.68
CA HIS A 120 3.94 38.50 4.22
C HIS A 120 3.61 37.21 4.99
N TRP A 121 4.54 36.67 5.80
CA TRP A 121 4.36 35.39 6.50
C TRP A 121 3.10 35.37 7.38
N ASP A 122 2.94 36.39 8.22
CA ASP A 122 1.81 36.48 9.17
C ASP A 122 0.46 36.73 8.47
N SER A 123 0.47 37.07 7.17
CA SER A 123 -0.73 37.23 6.35
C SER A 123 -1.17 35.94 5.66
N LEU A 124 -0.30 34.93 5.58
CA LEU A 124 -0.63 33.63 5.03
C LEU A 124 -1.60 32.90 5.96
N ASN A 125 -2.58 32.21 5.38
CA ASN A 125 -3.39 31.29 6.15
C ASN A 125 -2.53 30.10 6.64
N PRO A 126 -2.95 29.38 7.70
CA PRO A 126 -2.17 28.27 8.26
C PRO A 126 -1.84 27.16 7.25
N VAL A 127 -2.73 26.90 6.28
CA VAL A 127 -2.51 25.89 5.23
C VAL A 127 -1.30 26.27 4.37
N ARG A 128 -1.22 27.53 3.93
CA ARG A 128 -0.09 28.04 3.14
C ARG A 128 1.20 28.11 3.94
N GLN A 129 1.11 28.44 5.23
CA GLN A 129 2.26 28.37 6.14
C GLN A 129 2.81 26.95 6.21
N ARG A 130 1.94 25.94 6.37
CA ARG A 130 2.32 24.53 6.37
C ARG A 130 2.97 24.10 5.06
N ILE A 131 2.46 24.56 3.90
CA ILE A 131 3.07 24.26 2.60
C ILE A 131 4.49 24.83 2.51
N VAL A 132 4.69 26.08 2.94
CA VAL A 132 6.03 26.70 2.93
C VAL A 132 6.98 25.94 3.87
N GLU A 133 6.52 25.51 5.04
CA GLU A 133 7.33 24.72 5.98
C GLU A 133 7.68 23.33 5.41
N ASN A 134 6.72 22.66 4.78
CA ASN A 134 6.95 21.39 4.09
C ASN A 134 7.94 21.58 2.93
N ALA A 135 7.77 22.60 2.09
CA ALA A 135 8.68 22.91 1.00
C ALA A 135 10.11 23.15 1.53
N LEU A 136 10.27 23.96 2.58
CA LEU A 136 11.59 24.22 3.20
C LEU A 136 12.24 22.93 3.73
N ARG A 137 11.46 22.04 4.36
CA ARG A 137 11.94 20.71 4.77
C ARG A 137 12.38 19.91 3.55
N ASP A 138 11.55 19.86 2.51
CA ASP A 138 11.76 19.03 1.33
C ASP A 138 12.95 19.53 0.47
N PHE A 139 13.19 20.85 0.40
CA PHE A 139 14.42 21.40 -0.19
C PHE A 139 15.68 20.97 0.58
N ARG A 140 15.64 20.94 1.91
CA ARG A 140 16.78 20.48 2.71
C ARG A 140 17.04 18.99 2.47
N LEU A 141 15.99 18.17 2.48
CA LEU A 141 16.08 16.73 2.16
C LEU A 141 16.50 16.49 0.69
N GLY A 142 16.13 17.39 -0.22
CA GLY A 142 16.56 17.40 -1.62
C GLY A 142 17.98 17.91 -1.84
N GLY A 143 18.69 18.29 -0.78
CA GLY A 143 20.08 18.71 -0.84
C GLY A 143 20.31 20.15 -1.32
N ALA A 144 19.32 21.04 -1.21
CA ALA A 144 19.48 22.47 -1.56
C ALA A 144 20.58 23.18 -0.75
N GLU A 145 20.86 22.72 0.48
CA GLU A 145 21.89 23.27 1.36
C GLU A 145 23.26 22.58 1.20
N LEU A 146 23.37 21.60 0.30
CA LEU A 146 24.64 20.93 0.05
C LEU A 146 25.64 21.90 -0.61
N PRO A 147 26.94 21.79 -0.27
CA PRO A 147 28.00 22.39 -1.07
C PRO A 147 27.89 22.03 -2.56
N GLU A 148 28.20 22.98 -3.44
CA GLU A 148 28.14 22.80 -4.91
C GLU A 148 28.91 21.57 -5.41
N ASP A 149 30.03 21.20 -4.78
CA ASP A 149 30.82 20.03 -5.14
C ASP A 149 30.15 18.69 -4.76
N LYS A 150 29.17 18.70 -3.84
CA LYS A 150 28.42 17.50 -3.41
C LYS A 150 27.11 17.29 -4.17
N LYS A 151 26.51 18.35 -4.73
CA LYS A 151 25.21 18.26 -5.43
C LYS A 151 25.19 17.26 -6.59
N PRO A 152 26.22 17.17 -7.47
CA PRO A 152 26.25 16.18 -8.55
C PRO A 152 26.22 14.73 -8.03
N ARG A 153 26.93 14.44 -6.94
CA ARG A 153 26.93 13.10 -6.35
C ARG A 153 25.57 12.75 -5.74
N PHE A 154 24.93 13.71 -5.06
CA PHE A 154 23.57 13.52 -4.56
C PHE A 154 22.59 13.21 -5.70
N ALA A 155 22.69 13.92 -6.83
CA ALA A 155 21.83 13.66 -7.99
C ALA A 155 22.06 12.27 -8.60
N GLU A 156 23.32 11.85 -8.74
CA GLU A 156 23.66 10.49 -9.19
C GLU A 156 23.07 9.42 -8.24
N ILE A 157 23.11 9.67 -6.94
CA ILE A 157 22.51 8.77 -5.94
C ILE A 157 20.99 8.65 -6.13
N GLN A 158 20.27 9.76 -6.32
CA GLN A 158 18.82 9.72 -6.55
C GLN A 158 18.46 8.93 -7.83
N GLU A 159 19.20 9.15 -8.92
CA GLU A 159 19.02 8.40 -10.16
C GLU A 159 19.27 6.90 -9.97
N GLN A 160 20.39 6.53 -9.34
CA GLN A 160 20.74 5.13 -9.10
C GLN A 160 19.74 4.44 -8.17
N GLN A 161 19.29 5.10 -7.11
CA GLN A 161 18.26 4.56 -6.21
C GLN A 161 16.94 4.31 -6.96
N SER A 162 16.51 5.25 -7.81
CA SER A 162 15.30 5.07 -8.62
C SER A 162 15.41 3.89 -9.58
N GLN A 163 16.54 3.77 -10.30
CA GLN A 163 16.76 2.67 -11.25
C GLN A 163 16.81 1.30 -10.55
N LEU A 164 17.49 1.21 -9.41
CA LEU A 164 17.58 -0.03 -8.63
C LEU A 164 16.23 -0.44 -8.03
N SER A 165 15.43 0.53 -7.58
CA SER A 165 14.08 0.30 -7.06
C SER A 165 13.15 -0.23 -8.15
N THR A 166 13.19 0.35 -9.36
CA THR A 166 12.44 -0.16 -10.53
C THR A 166 12.87 -1.58 -10.89
N ARG A 167 14.19 -1.82 -10.98
CA ARG A 167 14.70 -3.17 -11.28
C ARG A 167 14.28 -4.19 -10.24
N TYR A 168 14.27 -3.81 -8.97
CA TYR A 168 13.82 -4.67 -7.89
C TYR A 168 12.37 -5.13 -8.09
N SER A 169 11.45 -4.21 -8.39
CA SER A 169 10.03 -4.55 -8.58
C SER A 169 9.80 -5.34 -9.87
N GLU A 170 10.48 -5.00 -10.96
CA GLU A 170 10.45 -5.76 -12.22
C GLU A 170 10.90 -7.20 -12.02
N ASN A 171 12.01 -7.42 -11.31
CA ASN A 171 12.52 -8.75 -10.99
C ASN A 171 11.52 -9.59 -10.18
N VAL A 172 10.83 -8.97 -9.21
CA VAL A 172 9.79 -9.64 -8.41
C VAL A 172 8.59 -10.02 -9.29
N LEU A 173 8.15 -9.12 -10.18
CA LEU A 173 7.04 -9.36 -11.09
C LEU A 173 7.37 -10.48 -12.09
N ASP A 174 8.56 -10.42 -12.69
CA ASP A 174 9.02 -11.40 -13.67
C ASP A 174 9.14 -12.80 -13.04
N ALA A 175 9.78 -12.92 -11.88
CA ALA A 175 9.85 -14.20 -11.15
C ALA A 175 8.46 -14.73 -10.77
N THR A 176 7.54 -13.84 -10.37
CA THR A 176 6.15 -14.23 -10.04
C THR A 176 5.42 -14.78 -11.28
N ASN A 177 5.60 -14.17 -12.45
CA ASN A 177 4.96 -14.55 -13.69
C ASN A 177 5.56 -15.82 -14.31
N ASP A 178 6.88 -16.01 -14.16
CA ASP A 178 7.65 -17.14 -14.71
C ASP A 178 7.24 -18.49 -14.13
N TYR A 179 7.00 -18.55 -12.82
CA TYR A 179 6.74 -19.82 -12.14
C TYR A 179 5.38 -20.41 -12.50
N LYS A 180 5.42 -21.57 -13.19
CA LYS A 180 4.25 -22.40 -13.51
C LYS A 180 4.41 -23.79 -12.92
N LEU A 181 3.58 -24.14 -11.94
CA LEU A 181 3.51 -25.48 -11.38
C LEU A 181 2.32 -26.23 -12.00
N VAL A 182 2.62 -27.15 -12.92
CA VAL A 182 1.60 -28.01 -13.55
C VAL A 182 1.47 -29.31 -12.77
N VAL A 183 0.23 -29.65 -12.39
CA VAL A 183 -0.15 -30.91 -11.77
C VAL A 183 -1.07 -31.65 -12.75
N GLU A 184 -0.71 -32.88 -13.13
CA GLU A 184 -1.50 -33.68 -14.09
C GLU A 184 -2.44 -34.67 -13.40
N ASN A 185 -2.09 -35.12 -12.20
CA ASN A 185 -2.89 -36.04 -11.41
C ASN A 185 -3.85 -35.27 -10.49
N GLU A 186 -5.16 -35.41 -10.70
CA GLU A 186 -6.18 -34.75 -9.88
C GLU A 186 -6.13 -35.16 -8.41
N GLU A 187 -5.70 -36.39 -8.10
CA GLU A 187 -5.59 -36.87 -6.72
C GLU A 187 -4.60 -36.04 -5.88
N GLU A 188 -3.59 -35.43 -6.52
CA GLU A 188 -2.64 -34.54 -5.84
C GLU A 188 -3.25 -33.20 -5.41
N LEU A 189 -4.46 -32.88 -5.90
CA LEU A 189 -5.22 -31.66 -5.60
C LEU A 189 -6.24 -31.83 -4.48
N ALA A 190 -6.19 -32.97 -3.77
CA ALA A 190 -7.06 -33.23 -2.63
C ALA A 190 -7.04 -32.06 -1.63
N GLY A 191 -8.23 -31.70 -1.12
CA GLY A 191 -8.45 -30.58 -0.22
C GLY A 191 -8.66 -29.22 -0.89
N LEU A 192 -8.19 -29.02 -2.13
CA LEU A 192 -8.38 -27.73 -2.81
C LEU A 192 -9.85 -27.45 -3.17
N PRO A 193 -10.33 -26.21 -2.95
CA PRO A 193 -11.65 -25.78 -3.38
C PRO A 193 -11.87 -25.91 -4.89
N ASP A 194 -13.13 -26.13 -5.30
CA ASP A 194 -13.48 -26.33 -6.71
C ASP A 194 -13.22 -25.10 -7.59
N ASP A 195 -13.43 -23.89 -7.05
CA ASP A 195 -13.12 -22.63 -7.74
C ASP A 195 -11.61 -22.46 -7.97
N VAL A 196 -10.78 -22.87 -7.01
CA VAL A 196 -9.32 -22.87 -7.14
C VAL A 196 -8.87 -23.87 -8.21
N LYS A 197 -9.43 -25.09 -8.22
CA LYS A 197 -9.16 -26.08 -9.27
C LYS A 197 -9.63 -25.59 -10.64
N ALA A 198 -10.80 -24.97 -10.74
CA ALA A 198 -11.31 -24.42 -12.00
C ALA A 198 -10.39 -23.29 -12.53
N ALA A 199 -9.95 -22.38 -11.67
CA ALA A 199 -9.01 -21.32 -12.03
C ALA A 199 -7.65 -21.88 -12.50
N ALA A 200 -7.11 -22.88 -11.81
CA ALA A 200 -5.86 -23.53 -12.19
C ALA A 200 -5.98 -24.31 -13.52
N LYS A 201 -7.13 -24.94 -13.78
CA LYS A 201 -7.41 -25.60 -15.06
C LYS A 201 -7.49 -24.58 -16.20
N ALA A 202 -8.23 -23.49 -16.01
CA ALA A 202 -8.31 -22.40 -16.99
C ALA A 202 -6.94 -21.74 -17.24
N ALA A 203 -6.06 -21.67 -16.22
CA ALA A 203 -4.69 -21.22 -16.40
C ALA A 203 -3.86 -22.19 -17.27
N ALA A 204 -3.99 -23.50 -17.05
CA ALA A 204 -3.32 -24.50 -17.88
C ALA A 204 -3.79 -24.45 -19.34
N GLU A 205 -5.11 -24.37 -19.56
CA GLU A 205 -5.72 -24.28 -20.90
C GLU A 205 -5.25 -23.04 -21.67
N ARG A 206 -5.16 -21.87 -21.00
CA ARG A 206 -4.63 -20.64 -21.59
C ARG A 206 -3.19 -20.77 -22.08
N ASP A 207 -2.37 -21.54 -21.37
CA ASP A 207 -0.96 -21.78 -21.70
C ASP A 207 -0.77 -23.04 -22.57
N GLY A 208 -1.86 -23.64 -23.06
CA GLY A 208 -1.84 -24.84 -23.90
C GLY A 208 -1.31 -26.09 -23.19
N LYS A 209 -1.45 -26.14 -21.85
CA LYS A 209 -1.06 -27.28 -21.00
C LYS A 209 -2.28 -28.11 -20.60
N GLY A 210 -2.05 -29.39 -20.35
CA GLY A 210 -3.03 -30.25 -19.66
C GLY A 210 -2.96 -30.07 -18.15
N GLY A 211 -3.94 -30.63 -17.43
CA GLY A 211 -3.97 -30.63 -15.97
C GLY A 211 -4.33 -29.27 -15.36
N TRP A 212 -3.66 -28.94 -14.25
CA TRP A 212 -3.90 -27.74 -13.44
C TRP A 212 -2.61 -26.96 -13.25
N GLN A 213 -2.63 -25.67 -13.59
CA GLN A 213 -1.46 -24.79 -13.48
C GLN A 213 -1.62 -23.79 -12.34
N PHE A 214 -0.72 -23.85 -11.37
CA PHE A 214 -0.61 -22.91 -10.27
C PHE A 214 0.54 -21.92 -10.51
N THR A 215 0.37 -20.68 -10.03
CA THR A 215 1.33 -19.58 -10.18
C THR A 215 1.65 -18.98 -8.81
N LEU A 216 2.58 -18.02 -8.77
CA LEU A 216 2.90 -17.29 -7.53
C LEU A 216 2.00 -16.06 -7.29
N HIS A 217 1.01 -15.79 -8.15
CA HIS A 217 -0.01 -14.79 -7.83
C HIS A 217 -0.79 -15.22 -6.59
N PHE A 218 -1.08 -14.28 -5.69
CA PHE A 218 -1.62 -14.59 -4.36
C PHE A 218 -2.89 -15.48 -4.39
N PRO A 219 -3.91 -15.23 -5.25
CA PRO A 219 -5.10 -16.09 -5.34
C PRO A 219 -4.84 -17.51 -5.87
N SER A 220 -3.67 -17.77 -6.46
CA SER A 220 -3.25 -19.09 -6.93
C SER A 220 -2.37 -19.79 -5.89
N TYR A 221 -1.41 -19.06 -5.33
CA TYR A 221 -0.42 -19.56 -4.38
C TYR A 221 -1.01 -19.86 -2.99
N PHE A 222 -1.73 -18.90 -2.41
CA PHE A 222 -2.14 -18.97 -1.01
C PHE A 222 -3.15 -20.11 -0.74
N PRO A 223 -4.17 -20.34 -1.59
CA PRO A 223 -5.08 -21.46 -1.39
C PRO A 223 -4.39 -22.83 -1.42
N VAL A 224 -3.28 -22.99 -2.14
CA VAL A 224 -2.48 -24.22 -2.11
C VAL A 224 -1.89 -24.44 -0.72
N LEU A 225 -1.32 -23.41 -0.09
CA LEU A 225 -0.81 -23.53 1.27
C LEU A 225 -1.91 -23.72 2.31
N GLN A 226 -3.09 -23.17 2.06
CA GLN A 226 -4.21 -23.19 2.99
C GLN A 226 -4.98 -24.51 2.98
N PHE A 227 -5.20 -25.10 1.80
CA PHE A 227 -6.16 -26.19 1.64
C PHE A 227 -5.59 -27.50 1.08
N ALA A 228 -4.46 -27.50 0.37
CA ALA A 228 -3.97 -28.72 -0.26
C ALA A 228 -3.55 -29.75 0.81
N ASP A 229 -4.16 -30.93 0.80
CA ASP A 229 -3.79 -32.03 1.71
C ASP A 229 -2.40 -32.59 1.36
N ASN A 230 -2.01 -32.50 0.09
CA ASN A 230 -0.69 -32.89 -0.38
C ASN A 230 0.40 -31.94 0.16
N ARG A 231 1.10 -32.40 1.20
CA ARG A 231 2.22 -31.67 1.84
C ARG A 231 3.35 -31.33 0.87
N GLN A 232 3.66 -32.20 -0.09
CA GLN A 232 4.73 -31.95 -1.07
C GLN A 232 4.34 -30.83 -2.04
N LEU A 233 3.05 -30.73 -2.40
CA LEU A 233 2.53 -29.63 -3.21
C LEU A 233 2.70 -28.29 -2.46
N ARG A 234 2.35 -28.26 -1.15
CA ARG A 234 2.58 -27.09 -0.30
C ARG A 234 4.05 -26.69 -0.21
N GLU A 235 4.95 -27.66 0.01
CA GLU A 235 6.39 -27.38 0.09
C GLU A 235 6.93 -26.80 -1.24
N LYS A 236 6.59 -27.41 -2.38
CA LYS A 236 7.05 -26.96 -3.71
C LYS A 236 6.71 -25.49 -3.95
N ILE A 237 5.45 -25.11 -3.74
CA ILE A 237 4.98 -23.76 -4.02
C ILE A 237 5.44 -22.75 -2.96
N TYR A 238 5.52 -23.17 -1.69
CA TYR A 238 6.10 -22.35 -0.61
C TYR A 238 7.55 -22.00 -0.94
N ARG A 239 8.36 -23.00 -1.32
CA ARG A 239 9.77 -22.80 -1.62
C ARG A 239 9.95 -21.81 -2.77
N ALA A 240 9.20 -21.97 -3.86
CA ALA A 240 9.23 -21.03 -4.98
C ALA A 240 8.88 -19.60 -4.55
N SER A 241 7.80 -19.42 -3.79
CA SER A 241 7.43 -18.09 -3.27
C SER A 241 8.51 -17.49 -2.36
N ALA A 242 9.08 -18.31 -1.48
CA ALA A 242 10.09 -17.89 -0.50
C ALA A 242 11.48 -17.59 -1.11
N THR A 243 11.74 -18.00 -2.36
CA THR A 243 13.01 -17.80 -3.07
C THR A 243 12.88 -16.98 -4.35
N LYS A 244 11.73 -16.37 -4.61
CA LYS A 244 11.54 -15.54 -5.81
C LYS A 244 12.49 -14.35 -5.84
N ALA A 245 12.98 -14.03 -7.03
CA ALA A 245 13.94 -12.96 -7.29
C ALA A 245 15.23 -13.06 -6.45
N SER A 246 15.72 -14.28 -6.18
CA SER A 246 16.91 -14.50 -5.32
C SER A 246 17.87 -15.57 -5.86
N ASP A 247 19.08 -15.58 -5.30
CA ASP A 247 20.11 -16.61 -5.48
C ASP A 247 19.62 -18.05 -5.19
N ALA A 248 18.66 -18.20 -4.28
CA ALA A 248 18.04 -19.48 -3.93
C ALA A 248 16.91 -19.90 -4.89
N GLY A 249 16.60 -19.07 -5.89
CA GLY A 249 15.51 -19.22 -6.86
C GLY A 249 15.76 -20.24 -7.96
N ILE A 250 16.40 -21.37 -7.70
CA ILE A 250 16.84 -22.35 -8.73
C ILE A 250 15.72 -22.96 -9.60
N MET A 251 14.44 -22.71 -9.27
CA MET A 251 13.27 -23.13 -10.03
C MET A 251 12.80 -22.13 -11.09
N PHE A 252 13.33 -20.90 -11.08
CA PHE A 252 12.97 -19.87 -12.05
C PHE A 252 13.88 -19.96 -13.28
N THR A 253 13.39 -19.53 -14.44
CA THR A 253 14.10 -19.68 -15.72
C THR A 253 15.33 -18.77 -15.86
N GLU A 254 15.30 -17.59 -15.25
CA GLU A 254 16.33 -16.54 -15.39
C GLU A 254 16.86 -16.08 -14.01
N VAL A 255 17.34 -17.01 -13.19
CA VAL A 255 17.74 -16.78 -11.79
C VAL A 255 18.77 -15.65 -11.64
N GLU A 256 19.85 -15.67 -12.41
CA GLU A 256 20.91 -14.65 -12.32
C GLU A 256 20.43 -13.25 -12.71
N LYS A 257 19.47 -13.17 -13.64
CA LYS A 257 18.89 -11.91 -14.12
C LYS A 257 17.98 -11.27 -13.08
N TRP A 258 17.19 -12.09 -12.38
CA TRP A 258 16.18 -11.62 -11.44
C TRP A 258 16.64 -11.59 -9.99
N ASP A 259 17.89 -11.94 -9.68
CA ASP A 259 18.42 -11.89 -8.32
C ASP A 259 18.55 -10.45 -7.79
N ASN A 260 17.77 -10.14 -6.76
CA ASN A 260 17.76 -8.85 -6.09
C ASN A 260 18.86 -8.65 -5.05
N SER A 261 19.76 -9.63 -4.81
CA SER A 261 20.84 -9.52 -3.83
C SER A 261 21.68 -8.24 -4.01
N SER A 262 22.09 -7.96 -5.25
CA SER A 262 22.89 -6.77 -5.56
C SER A 262 22.08 -5.48 -5.48
N ASN A 263 20.82 -5.49 -5.91
CA ASN A 263 19.93 -4.33 -5.82
C ASN A 263 19.75 -3.90 -4.36
N ILE A 264 19.51 -4.85 -3.45
CA ILE A 264 19.34 -4.58 -2.01
C ILE A 264 20.60 -3.92 -1.43
N VAL A 265 21.77 -4.56 -1.60
CA VAL A 265 23.02 -4.06 -1.00
C VAL A 265 23.38 -2.68 -1.56
N ASN A 266 23.21 -2.47 -2.86
CA ASN A 266 23.50 -1.17 -3.48
C ASN A 266 22.53 -0.08 -3.02
N LEU A 267 21.23 -0.39 -2.89
CA LEU A 267 20.25 0.55 -2.32
C LEU A 267 20.65 0.96 -0.89
N LEU A 268 21.02 0.00 -0.04
CA LEU A 268 21.42 0.30 1.34
C LEU A 268 22.70 1.15 1.41
N LYS A 269 23.68 0.91 0.53
CA LYS A 269 24.89 1.75 0.41
C LYS A 269 24.55 3.18 -0.01
N LEU A 270 23.74 3.33 -1.05
CA LEU A 270 23.32 4.63 -1.57
C LEU A 270 22.52 5.42 -0.54
N ARG A 271 21.59 4.78 0.16
CA ARG A 271 20.82 5.38 1.27
C ARG A 271 21.70 5.81 2.43
N ASN A 272 22.72 5.00 2.78
CA ASN A 272 23.70 5.39 3.80
C ASN A 272 24.52 6.61 3.35
N GLU A 273 24.99 6.63 2.11
CA GLU A 273 25.74 7.74 1.55
C GLU A 273 24.90 9.03 1.46
N GLU A 274 23.64 8.93 1.02
CA GLU A 274 22.67 10.02 0.99
C GLU A 274 22.52 10.67 2.37
N ALA A 275 22.31 9.85 3.41
CA ALA A 275 22.20 10.34 4.77
C ALA A 275 23.46 11.09 5.21
N ARG A 276 24.65 10.57 4.89
CA ARG A 276 25.92 11.25 5.20
C ARG A 276 26.11 12.55 4.44
N LEU A 277 25.67 12.62 3.18
CA LEU A 277 25.73 13.86 2.40
C LEU A 277 24.85 14.94 3.03
N LEU A 278 23.66 14.56 3.48
CA LEU A 278 22.68 15.43 4.14
C LEU A 278 23.00 15.69 5.64
N ASP A 279 24.17 15.29 6.12
CA ASP A 279 24.63 15.43 7.51
C ASP A 279 23.77 14.70 8.58
N TYR A 280 23.12 13.61 8.21
CA TYR A 280 22.37 12.71 9.11
C TYR A 280 23.19 11.50 9.58
N GLY A 281 22.74 10.90 10.69
CA GLY A 281 23.34 9.72 11.30
C GLY A 281 23.12 8.44 10.50
N SER A 282 21.93 8.28 9.93
CA SER A 282 21.51 7.16 9.11
C SER A 282 20.37 7.53 8.16
N PHE A 283 20.02 6.63 7.23
CA PHE A 283 18.86 6.83 6.36
C PHE A 283 17.54 6.83 7.14
N ALA A 284 17.46 6.09 8.25
CA ALA A 284 16.30 6.15 9.14
C ALA A 284 16.11 7.57 9.71
N ASP A 285 17.18 8.28 10.06
CA ASP A 285 17.06 9.68 10.51
C ASP A 285 16.49 10.57 9.39
N VAL A 286 16.95 10.42 8.14
CA VAL A 286 16.42 11.14 6.96
C VAL A 286 14.93 10.84 6.78
N SER A 287 14.56 9.56 6.81
CA SER A 287 13.19 9.07 6.59
C SER A 287 12.20 9.60 7.63
N LEU A 288 12.64 9.81 8.88
CA LEU A 288 11.79 10.27 9.97
C LEU A 288 11.53 11.78 9.96
N VAL A 289 12.32 12.59 9.23
CA VAL A 289 12.13 14.06 9.18
C VAL A 289 10.72 14.47 8.72
N ALA A 290 10.11 13.66 7.85
CA ALA A 290 8.75 13.88 7.34
C ALA A 290 7.68 12.99 8.02
N LYS A 291 8.00 12.35 9.14
CA LYS A 291 7.11 11.44 9.90
C LYS A 291 6.82 12.00 11.30
N MET A 292 5.85 11.41 12.01
CA MET A 292 5.52 11.75 13.39
C MET A 292 6.56 11.23 14.38
N ALA A 293 7.12 10.04 14.14
CA ALA A 293 8.08 9.44 15.04
C ALA A 293 9.38 10.25 15.09
N GLN A 294 9.84 10.54 16.31
CA GLN A 294 10.89 11.53 16.56
C GLN A 294 12.32 11.00 16.39
N SER A 295 12.54 9.69 16.46
CA SER A 295 13.87 9.10 16.28
C SER A 295 13.80 7.61 15.96
N PRO A 296 14.81 7.03 15.29
CA PRO A 296 14.84 5.59 15.00
C PRO A 296 14.84 4.74 16.26
N ARG A 297 15.55 5.20 17.30
CA ARG A 297 15.60 4.58 18.62
C ARG A 297 14.20 4.43 19.23
N HIS A 298 13.39 5.49 19.19
CA HIS A 298 12.04 5.47 19.74
C HIS A 298 11.14 4.47 18.99
N VAL A 299 11.27 4.39 17.66
CA VAL A 299 10.55 3.39 16.84
C VAL A 299 10.94 1.97 17.23
N ILE A 300 12.25 1.69 17.36
CA ILE A 300 12.74 0.36 17.76
C ILE A 300 12.22 0.01 19.15
N GLU A 301 12.29 0.92 20.12
CA GLU A 301 11.79 0.71 21.49
C GLU A 301 10.27 0.43 21.52
N PHE A 302 9.48 1.12 20.69
CA PHE A 302 8.07 0.85 20.50
C PHE A 302 7.83 -0.58 19.96
N LEU A 303 8.56 -0.97 18.91
CA LEU A 303 8.43 -2.29 18.30
C LEU A 303 8.85 -3.42 19.25
N GLU A 304 9.94 -3.22 20.01
CA GLU A 304 10.40 -4.16 21.03
C GLU A 304 9.41 -4.29 22.20
N ASP A 305 8.76 -3.19 22.62
CA ASP A 305 7.69 -3.23 23.62
C ASP A 305 6.49 -4.05 23.14
N LEU A 306 6.05 -3.80 21.90
CA LEU A 306 4.97 -4.57 21.28
C LEU A 306 5.34 -6.05 21.15
N ALA A 307 6.58 -6.36 20.75
CA ALA A 307 7.07 -7.73 20.66
C ALA A 307 6.99 -8.45 22.00
N ARG A 308 7.44 -7.78 23.08
CA ARG A 308 7.43 -8.34 24.43
C ARG A 308 6.02 -8.64 24.91
N ARG A 309 5.06 -7.77 24.61
CA ARG A 309 3.64 -7.96 24.96
C ARG A 309 2.98 -9.07 24.15
N ALA A 310 3.31 -9.19 22.86
CA ALA A 310 2.73 -10.18 21.96
C ALA A 310 3.33 -11.59 22.11
N ARG A 311 4.59 -11.70 22.56
CA ARG A 311 5.31 -12.98 22.63
C ARG A 311 4.60 -14.09 23.41
N PRO A 312 4.04 -13.87 24.62
CA PRO A 312 3.34 -14.93 25.34
C PRO A 312 2.14 -15.49 24.57
N TYR A 313 1.44 -14.65 23.81
CA TYR A 313 0.31 -15.06 22.96
C TYR A 313 0.81 -15.84 21.75
N ALA A 314 1.86 -15.37 21.09
CA ALA A 314 2.44 -16.03 19.93
C ALA A 314 3.02 -17.43 20.27
N GLU A 315 3.66 -17.56 21.42
CA GLU A 315 4.17 -18.84 21.92
C GLU A 315 3.02 -19.82 22.21
N LYS A 316 1.94 -19.33 22.83
CA LYS A 316 0.73 -20.13 23.07
C LYS A 316 0.09 -20.59 21.76
N ASP A 317 -0.06 -19.68 20.81
CA ASP A 317 -0.61 -19.94 19.47
C ASP A 317 0.20 -21.04 18.76
N LEU A 318 1.53 -20.94 18.78
CA LEU A 318 2.41 -21.91 18.13
C LEU A 318 2.41 -23.28 18.85
N LEU A 319 2.39 -23.29 20.18
CA LEU A 319 2.29 -24.52 20.96
C LEU A 319 1.00 -25.27 20.64
N GLU A 320 -0.12 -24.55 20.59
CA GLU A 320 -1.41 -25.12 20.20
C GLU A 320 -1.35 -25.67 18.78
N LEU A 321 -0.81 -24.90 17.83
CA LEU A 321 -0.70 -25.31 16.44
C LEU A 321 0.14 -26.57 16.27
N ARG A 322 1.29 -26.66 16.96
CA ARG A 322 2.16 -27.85 16.94
C ARG A 322 1.47 -29.07 17.53
N GLU A 323 0.78 -28.93 18.66
CA GLU A 323 0.08 -30.05 19.28
C GLU A 323 -1.08 -30.53 18.39
N PHE A 324 -1.84 -29.61 17.81
CA PHE A 324 -2.89 -29.94 16.86
C PHE A 324 -2.32 -30.65 15.61
N ALA A 325 -1.25 -30.12 15.02
CA ALA A 325 -0.61 -30.71 13.85
C ALA A 325 -0.13 -32.15 14.13
N ARG A 326 0.47 -32.39 15.31
CA ARG A 326 0.93 -33.70 15.73
C ARG A 326 -0.22 -34.69 15.97
N THR A 327 -1.24 -34.28 16.71
CA THR A 327 -2.32 -35.18 17.18
C THR A 327 -3.42 -35.44 16.15
N GLU A 328 -3.72 -34.45 15.32
CA GLU A 328 -4.87 -34.49 14.41
C GLU A 328 -4.46 -34.60 12.94
N LEU A 329 -3.30 -34.07 12.56
CA LEU A 329 -2.82 -34.08 11.18
C LEU A 329 -1.67 -35.07 10.93
N GLY A 330 -1.11 -35.68 11.99
CA GLY A 330 0.05 -36.56 11.88
C GLY A 330 1.33 -35.85 11.41
N ILE A 331 1.43 -34.54 11.65
CA ILE A 331 2.60 -33.72 11.31
C ILE A 331 3.41 -33.51 12.60
N ASP A 332 4.35 -34.42 12.88
CA ASP A 332 5.21 -34.35 14.07
C ASP A 332 6.17 -33.15 14.02
N ASP A 333 6.64 -32.82 12.82
CA ASP A 333 7.56 -31.71 12.55
C ASP A 333 6.88 -30.67 11.67
N LEU A 334 6.27 -29.68 12.31
CA LEU A 334 5.55 -28.58 11.67
C LEU A 334 6.54 -27.61 11.00
N GLN A 335 6.55 -27.60 9.67
CA GLN A 335 7.40 -26.73 8.85
C GLN A 335 6.64 -25.48 8.39
N SER A 336 7.35 -24.47 7.86
CA SER A 336 6.71 -23.21 7.44
C SER A 336 5.64 -23.37 6.34
N TRP A 337 5.77 -24.37 5.47
CA TRP A 337 4.74 -24.72 4.46
C TRP A 337 3.56 -25.52 5.03
N ASP A 338 3.60 -25.89 6.31
CA ASP A 338 2.51 -26.55 7.02
C ASP A 338 1.71 -25.57 7.88
N VAL A 339 2.28 -24.41 8.24
CA VAL A 339 1.67 -23.45 9.19
C VAL A 339 0.29 -23.01 8.71
N THR A 340 0.15 -22.52 7.48
CA THR A 340 -1.13 -22.07 6.94
C THR A 340 -2.17 -23.19 6.91
N TYR A 341 -1.78 -24.39 6.44
CA TYR A 341 -2.66 -25.55 6.38
C TYR A 341 -3.12 -25.99 7.77
N ALA A 342 -2.19 -26.17 8.70
CA ALA A 342 -2.50 -26.58 10.07
C ALA A 342 -3.35 -25.52 10.79
N SER A 343 -3.10 -24.23 10.54
CA SER A 343 -3.90 -23.14 11.09
C SER A 343 -5.33 -23.15 10.56
N GLU A 344 -5.54 -23.42 9.27
CA GLU A 344 -6.88 -23.60 8.69
C GLU A 344 -7.62 -24.75 9.36
N LYS A 345 -6.99 -25.93 9.42
CA LYS A 345 -7.58 -27.13 10.02
C LYS A 345 -7.87 -26.96 11.51
N LEU A 346 -6.99 -26.26 12.25
CA LEU A 346 -7.21 -25.92 13.65
C LEU A 346 -8.40 -24.97 13.81
N ARG A 347 -8.49 -23.95 12.95
CA ARG A 347 -9.61 -23.00 12.97
C ARG A 347 -10.93 -23.71 12.66
N GLU A 348 -10.96 -24.55 11.64
CA GLU A 348 -12.11 -25.39 11.28
C GLU A 348 -12.57 -26.23 12.46
N LYS A 349 -11.65 -26.95 13.12
CA LYS A 349 -11.99 -27.80 14.26
C LYS A 349 -12.47 -26.99 15.47
N ARG A 350 -11.81 -25.88 15.79
CA ARG A 350 -12.08 -25.09 17.00
C ARG A 350 -13.40 -24.31 16.90
N TYR A 351 -13.66 -23.69 15.75
CA TYR A 351 -14.79 -22.77 15.59
C TYR A 351 -15.93 -23.34 14.75
N ALA A 352 -15.76 -24.56 14.20
CA ALA A 352 -16.77 -25.27 13.41
C ALA A 352 -17.29 -24.46 12.20
N PHE A 353 -16.38 -23.78 11.49
CA PHE A 353 -16.61 -23.17 10.17
C PHE A 353 -15.31 -23.17 9.36
N SER A 354 -15.40 -23.11 8.03
CA SER A 354 -14.23 -22.94 7.15
C SER A 354 -14.22 -21.56 6.48
N ALA A 355 -13.04 -21.07 6.08
CA ALA A 355 -12.98 -19.86 5.25
C ALA A 355 -13.77 -20.01 3.94
N GLN A 356 -13.84 -21.22 3.39
CA GLN A 356 -14.60 -21.49 2.18
C GLN A 356 -16.10 -21.32 2.39
N GLU A 357 -16.66 -21.81 3.50
CA GLU A 357 -18.08 -21.61 3.84
C GLU A 357 -18.42 -20.11 3.94
N VAL A 358 -17.54 -19.32 4.57
CA VAL A 358 -17.72 -17.87 4.72
C VAL A 358 -17.64 -17.15 3.38
N LYS A 359 -16.69 -17.53 2.52
CA LYS A 359 -16.48 -16.95 1.19
C LYS A 359 -17.74 -17.02 0.31
N GLU A 360 -18.57 -18.05 0.47
CA GLU A 360 -19.82 -18.22 -0.28
C GLU A 360 -20.83 -17.08 -0.05
N TYR A 361 -20.67 -16.30 1.02
CA TYR A 361 -21.56 -15.20 1.39
C TYR A 361 -21.06 -13.82 0.98
N PHE A 362 -19.87 -13.69 0.40
CA PHE A 362 -19.28 -12.40 0.03
C PHE A 362 -19.10 -12.27 -1.49
N PRO A 363 -20.18 -12.34 -2.29
CA PRO A 363 -20.08 -12.00 -3.70
C PRO A 363 -19.77 -10.51 -3.83
N GLU A 364 -18.82 -10.17 -4.69
CA GLU A 364 -18.26 -8.83 -4.82
C GLU A 364 -19.32 -7.70 -4.86
N HIS A 365 -20.38 -7.87 -5.65
CA HIS A 365 -21.42 -6.84 -5.80
C HIS A 365 -22.16 -6.54 -4.48
N LYS A 366 -22.26 -7.52 -3.56
CA LYS A 366 -22.83 -7.31 -2.22
C LYS A 366 -21.84 -6.62 -1.29
N VAL A 367 -20.57 -6.99 -1.38
CA VAL A 367 -19.50 -6.34 -0.61
C VAL A 367 -19.43 -4.85 -0.97
N LEU A 368 -19.42 -4.51 -2.25
CA LEU A 368 -19.44 -3.13 -2.72
C LEU A 368 -20.69 -2.38 -2.27
N GLN A 369 -21.87 -3.02 -2.34
CA GLN A 369 -23.11 -2.44 -1.84
C GLN A 369 -23.02 -2.10 -0.34
N GLY A 370 -22.50 -3.01 0.48
CA GLY A 370 -22.33 -2.80 1.92
C GLY A 370 -21.28 -1.73 2.24
N LEU A 371 -20.14 -1.73 1.54
CA LEU A 371 -19.12 -0.66 1.63
C LEU A 371 -19.73 0.72 1.36
N PHE A 372 -20.47 0.86 0.25
CA PHE A 372 -21.14 2.12 -0.11
C PHE A 372 -22.20 2.51 0.92
N GLY A 373 -22.89 1.55 1.52
CA GLY A 373 -23.80 1.78 2.65
C GLY A 373 -23.09 2.36 3.89
N VAL A 374 -21.91 1.83 4.24
CA VAL A 374 -21.09 2.36 5.35
C VAL A 374 -20.65 3.80 5.04
N ILE A 375 -20.18 4.07 3.84
CA ILE A 375 -19.75 5.42 3.42
C ILE A 375 -20.88 6.43 3.49
N ARG A 376 -22.07 6.06 2.98
CA ARG A 376 -23.28 6.88 3.08
C ARG A 376 -23.60 7.22 4.54
N GLN A 377 -23.55 6.21 5.40
CA GLN A 377 -23.89 6.38 6.81
C GLN A 377 -22.87 7.24 7.58
N LEU A 378 -21.57 7.01 7.38
CA LEU A 378 -20.54 7.70 8.17
C LEU A 378 -20.23 9.11 7.66
N PHE A 379 -20.31 9.31 6.35
CA PHE A 379 -19.76 10.50 5.70
C PHE A 379 -20.78 11.27 4.86
N GLU A 380 -22.04 10.83 4.84
CA GLU A 380 -23.13 11.47 4.09
C GLU A 380 -22.77 11.58 2.59
N ALA A 381 -22.10 10.55 2.08
CA ALA A 381 -21.55 10.48 0.73
C ALA A 381 -22.17 9.32 -0.07
N GLU A 382 -22.67 9.65 -1.26
CA GLU A 382 -23.27 8.71 -2.21
C GLU A 382 -22.25 8.28 -3.25
N VAL A 383 -22.05 6.98 -3.43
CA VAL A 383 -21.19 6.41 -4.47
C VAL A 383 -22.05 5.97 -5.65
N ILE A 384 -21.78 6.51 -6.83
CA ILE A 384 -22.60 6.35 -8.02
C ILE A 384 -21.71 5.86 -9.17
N PRO A 385 -22.05 4.76 -9.86
CA PRO A 385 -21.32 4.31 -11.05
C PRO A 385 -21.31 5.38 -12.14
N GLU A 386 -20.19 5.53 -12.83
CA GLU A 386 -20.00 6.46 -13.94
C GLU A 386 -19.08 5.83 -15.00
N ASP A 387 -19.20 6.24 -16.27
CA ASP A 387 -18.31 5.77 -17.33
C ASP A 387 -17.02 6.61 -17.37
N ALA A 388 -15.88 5.96 -17.61
CA ALA A 388 -14.60 6.61 -17.83
C ALA A 388 -13.72 5.81 -18.81
N PRO A 389 -12.72 6.46 -19.46
CA PRO A 389 -11.64 5.75 -20.11
C PRO A 389 -10.89 4.87 -19.11
N VAL A 390 -10.67 3.59 -19.44
CA VAL A 390 -10.02 2.61 -18.58
C VAL A 390 -8.90 1.86 -19.31
N TRP A 391 -7.93 1.34 -18.56
CA TRP A 391 -6.80 0.55 -19.09
C TRP A 391 -7.10 -0.94 -19.24
N HIS A 392 -8.14 -1.44 -18.56
CA HIS A 392 -8.51 -2.85 -18.58
C HIS A 392 -10.04 -2.99 -18.44
N PRO A 393 -10.69 -3.94 -19.13
CA PRO A 393 -12.15 -4.09 -19.11
C PRO A 393 -12.76 -4.41 -17.74
N ASP A 394 -11.97 -4.93 -16.80
CA ASP A 394 -12.43 -5.21 -15.43
C ASP A 394 -12.43 -3.98 -14.52
N VAL A 395 -11.88 -2.85 -14.98
CA VAL A 395 -11.82 -1.61 -14.20
C VAL A 395 -13.19 -0.96 -14.19
N ARG A 396 -13.63 -0.57 -12.99
CA ARG A 396 -14.89 0.17 -12.78
C ARG A 396 -14.60 1.58 -12.35
N PHE A 397 -15.52 2.49 -12.63
CA PHE A 397 -15.38 3.88 -12.27
C PHE A 397 -16.63 4.39 -11.55
N TYR A 398 -16.40 5.25 -10.56
CA TYR A 398 -17.44 5.76 -9.69
C TYR A 398 -17.17 7.23 -9.35
N ARG A 399 -18.25 7.97 -9.18
CA ARG A 399 -18.24 9.32 -8.61
C ARG A 399 -18.84 9.31 -7.20
N ILE A 400 -18.35 10.20 -6.35
CA ILE A 400 -18.81 10.39 -4.97
C ILE A 400 -19.47 11.76 -4.88
N GLU A 401 -20.72 11.79 -4.42
CA GLU A 401 -21.47 13.02 -4.18
C GLU A 401 -21.79 13.22 -2.72
N ARG A 402 -21.73 14.46 -2.23
CA ARG A 402 -22.27 14.87 -0.93
C ARG A 402 -23.26 16.00 -1.18
N ASN A 403 -24.48 15.89 -0.68
CA ASN A 403 -25.55 16.88 -0.90
C ASN A 403 -25.77 17.24 -2.38
N GLY A 404 -25.62 16.26 -3.28
CA GLY A 404 -25.72 16.44 -4.73
C GLY A 404 -24.56 17.20 -5.38
N GLN A 405 -23.47 17.45 -4.65
CA GLN A 405 -22.23 18.01 -5.18
C GLN A 405 -21.19 16.92 -5.37
N LEU A 406 -20.49 16.92 -6.52
CA LEU A 406 -19.35 16.04 -6.75
C LEU A 406 -18.20 16.39 -5.81
N VAL A 407 -17.76 15.43 -4.99
CA VAL A 407 -16.64 15.64 -4.06
C VAL A 407 -15.40 14.85 -4.42
N GLY A 408 -15.52 13.74 -5.16
CA GLY A 408 -14.39 12.93 -5.60
C GLY A 408 -14.82 11.83 -6.56
N GLN A 409 -13.86 11.14 -7.16
CA GLN A 409 -14.11 10.01 -8.08
C GLN A 409 -13.03 8.94 -7.89
N PHE A 410 -13.30 7.69 -8.27
CA PHE A 410 -12.28 6.64 -8.22
C PHE A 410 -12.44 5.56 -9.27
N TYR A 411 -11.30 4.97 -9.65
CA TYR A 411 -11.21 3.72 -10.38
C TYR A 411 -11.05 2.56 -9.40
N LEU A 412 -11.73 1.44 -9.65
CA LEU A 412 -11.56 0.18 -8.93
C LEU A 412 -11.05 -0.89 -9.90
N ASP A 413 -9.86 -1.42 -9.63
CA ASP A 413 -9.21 -2.50 -10.38
C ASP A 413 -9.00 -3.73 -9.46
N PRO A 414 -9.99 -4.63 -9.36
CA PRO A 414 -10.07 -5.57 -8.23
C PRO A 414 -9.22 -6.83 -8.41
N TYR A 415 -8.95 -7.29 -9.63
CA TYR A 415 -8.50 -8.67 -9.85
C TYR A 415 -7.01 -8.83 -10.10
N ALA A 416 -6.48 -10.00 -9.70
CA ALA A 416 -5.13 -10.42 -10.04
C ALA A 416 -5.01 -10.84 -11.51
N ARG A 417 -3.89 -10.48 -12.14
CA ARG A 417 -3.56 -10.87 -13.53
C ARG A 417 -2.05 -10.76 -13.79
N ALA A 418 -1.60 -11.39 -14.87
CA ALA A 418 -0.25 -11.19 -15.40
C ALA A 418 -0.06 -9.71 -15.82
N GLY A 419 1.14 -9.17 -15.60
CA GLY A 419 1.45 -7.77 -15.89
C GLY A 419 0.93 -6.76 -14.85
N LYS A 420 0.35 -7.24 -13.73
CA LYS A 420 -0.06 -6.39 -12.59
C LYS A 420 0.79 -6.69 -11.36
N ALA A 421 1.30 -5.64 -10.73
CA ALA A 421 2.02 -5.73 -9.47
C ALA A 421 1.16 -6.41 -8.38
N GLN A 422 1.82 -7.11 -7.45
CA GLN A 422 1.15 -7.87 -6.39
C GLN A 422 0.80 -6.98 -5.19
N GLY A 423 -0.17 -7.41 -4.38
CA GLY A 423 -0.65 -6.69 -3.19
C GLY A 423 -1.95 -5.94 -3.45
N ALA A 424 -2.22 -4.94 -2.62
CA ALA A 424 -3.28 -3.96 -2.82
C ALA A 424 -2.70 -2.58 -2.49
N TRP A 425 -3.22 -1.54 -3.14
CA TRP A 425 -2.81 -0.17 -2.89
C TRP A 425 -3.87 0.82 -3.38
N MET A 426 -3.83 1.99 -2.78
CA MET A 426 -4.46 3.20 -3.27
C MET A 426 -3.38 4.14 -3.82
N ASN A 427 -3.70 4.85 -4.89
CA ASN A 427 -2.87 5.95 -5.37
C ASN A 427 -3.76 7.05 -5.95
N ASP A 428 -3.27 8.27 -6.10
CA ASP A 428 -4.03 9.36 -6.71
C ASP A 428 -3.79 9.47 -8.23
N ALA A 429 -4.85 9.82 -8.95
CA ALA A 429 -4.81 10.19 -10.36
C ALA A 429 -4.77 11.72 -10.55
N ARG A 430 -5.32 12.43 -9.56
CA ARG A 430 -5.50 13.88 -9.52
C ARG A 430 -5.81 14.29 -8.09
N GLY A 431 -5.14 15.32 -7.58
CA GLY A 431 -5.43 15.92 -6.26
C GLY A 431 -6.57 16.94 -6.28
N ARG A 432 -7.15 17.23 -5.11
CA ARG A 432 -8.10 18.33 -4.92
C ARG A 432 -7.34 19.66 -4.92
N ARG A 433 -7.88 20.68 -5.60
CA ARG A 433 -7.38 22.06 -5.49
C ARG A 433 -8.39 23.11 -5.97
N LEU A 434 -8.24 24.35 -5.54
CA LEU A 434 -8.99 25.49 -6.09
C LEU A 434 -8.24 26.07 -7.31
N LEU A 435 -8.90 26.10 -8.47
CA LEU A 435 -8.32 26.65 -9.70
C LEU A 435 -8.49 28.16 -9.79
N SER A 436 -7.65 28.79 -10.63
CA SER A 436 -7.78 30.19 -11.03
C SER A 436 -9.12 30.42 -11.74
N GLY A 437 -10.07 31.04 -11.04
CA GLY A 437 -11.46 31.18 -11.48
C GLY A 437 -12.51 30.71 -10.47
N GLY A 438 -12.08 30.12 -9.34
CA GLY A 438 -12.97 29.73 -8.24
C GLY A 438 -13.62 28.35 -8.40
N THR A 439 -13.20 27.59 -9.41
CA THR A 439 -13.66 26.21 -9.62
C THR A 439 -12.82 25.24 -8.82
N VAL A 440 -13.45 24.35 -8.06
CA VAL A 440 -12.76 23.25 -7.36
C VAL A 440 -12.49 22.12 -8.35
N GLN A 441 -11.22 21.76 -8.52
CA GLN A 441 -10.80 20.50 -9.11
C GLN A 441 -11.03 19.40 -8.07
N THR A 442 -11.88 18.42 -8.40
CA THR A 442 -12.16 17.30 -7.50
C THR A 442 -11.07 16.23 -7.58
N PRO A 443 -10.74 15.56 -6.46
CA PRO A 443 -9.76 14.47 -6.42
C PRO A 443 -10.25 13.22 -7.17
N VAL A 444 -9.30 12.48 -7.73
CA VAL A 444 -9.55 11.17 -8.37
C VAL A 444 -8.55 10.14 -7.82
N ALA A 445 -9.04 8.98 -7.38
CA ALA A 445 -8.23 7.89 -6.82
C ALA A 445 -8.19 6.65 -7.75
N TYR A 446 -7.13 5.86 -7.60
CA TYR A 446 -7.06 4.46 -8.03
C TYR A 446 -7.16 3.58 -6.78
N LEU A 447 -8.04 2.60 -6.80
CA LEU A 447 -8.13 1.52 -5.82
C LEU A 447 -7.78 0.22 -6.53
N VAL A 448 -6.64 -0.38 -6.19
CA VAL A 448 -6.11 -1.54 -6.89
C VAL A 448 -5.95 -2.70 -5.92
N CYS A 449 -6.56 -3.84 -6.25
CA CYS A 449 -6.47 -5.07 -5.45
C CYS A 449 -6.01 -6.25 -6.33
N ASN A 450 -5.73 -7.40 -5.73
CA ASN A 450 -5.37 -8.63 -6.44
C ASN A 450 -6.28 -9.80 -6.02
N PHE A 451 -7.59 -9.57 -6.07
CA PHE A 451 -8.61 -10.55 -5.69
C PHE A 451 -8.80 -11.64 -6.74
N THR A 452 -9.46 -12.71 -6.31
CA THR A 452 -9.82 -13.83 -7.19
C THR A 452 -10.78 -13.36 -8.30
N PRO A 453 -10.44 -13.48 -9.60
CA PRO A 453 -11.35 -13.09 -10.67
C PRO A 453 -12.57 -14.03 -10.76
N PRO A 454 -13.66 -13.60 -11.43
CA PRO A 454 -14.77 -14.49 -11.81
C PRO A 454 -14.26 -15.69 -12.61
N ALA A 455 -14.86 -16.86 -12.38
CA ALA A 455 -14.43 -18.11 -13.00
C ALA A 455 -15.61 -18.89 -13.60
N MET A 456 -15.36 -19.60 -14.69
CA MET A 456 -16.31 -20.56 -15.25
C MET A 456 -16.23 -21.88 -14.46
N VAL A 457 -17.32 -22.26 -13.79
CA VAL A 457 -17.45 -23.54 -13.09
C VAL A 457 -18.60 -24.30 -13.75
N ASP A 458 -18.31 -25.48 -14.31
CA ASP A 458 -19.27 -26.32 -15.04
C ASP A 458 -20.07 -25.57 -16.14
N GLY A 459 -19.41 -24.64 -16.84
CA GLY A 459 -20.03 -23.84 -17.90
C GLY A 459 -20.89 -22.68 -17.41
N VAL A 460 -20.87 -22.36 -16.11
CA VAL A 460 -21.56 -21.21 -15.52
C VAL A 460 -20.53 -20.20 -15.01
N LEU A 461 -20.67 -18.93 -15.39
CA LEU A 461 -19.85 -17.85 -14.84
C LEU A 461 -20.24 -17.62 -13.39
N GLN A 462 -19.36 -17.99 -12.46
CA GLN A 462 -19.50 -17.65 -11.05
C GLN A 462 -18.98 -16.23 -10.81
N PRO A 463 -19.67 -15.41 -10.01
CA PRO A 463 -19.17 -14.10 -9.64
C PRO A 463 -17.86 -14.24 -8.85
N SER A 464 -17.08 -13.16 -8.79
CA SER A 464 -15.97 -13.10 -7.83
C SER A 464 -16.55 -13.17 -6.41
N LEU A 465 -16.04 -14.13 -5.64
CA LEU A 465 -16.36 -14.32 -4.23
C LEU A 465 -15.13 -13.95 -3.42
N PHE A 466 -15.30 -13.04 -2.47
CA PHE A 466 -14.21 -12.57 -1.63
C PHE A 466 -14.11 -13.41 -0.37
N THR A 467 -12.89 -13.74 0.02
CA THR A 467 -12.59 -14.11 1.40
C THR A 467 -12.84 -12.90 2.31
N HIS A 468 -13.02 -13.14 3.62
CA HIS A 468 -13.19 -12.03 4.57
C HIS A 468 -11.95 -11.12 4.64
N ASP A 469 -10.75 -11.67 4.41
CA ASP A 469 -9.52 -10.90 4.29
C ASP A 469 -9.55 -9.97 3.07
N GLU A 470 -10.01 -10.44 1.90
CA GLU A 470 -10.18 -9.60 0.70
C GLU A 470 -11.23 -8.50 0.93
N VAL A 471 -12.31 -8.77 1.68
CA VAL A 471 -13.27 -7.74 2.10
C VAL A 471 -12.58 -6.68 2.97
N THR A 472 -11.77 -7.11 3.93
CA THR A 472 -11.02 -6.21 4.81
C THR A 472 -9.99 -5.39 4.02
N THR A 473 -9.27 -5.99 3.08
CA THR A 473 -8.36 -5.30 2.15
C THR A 473 -9.09 -4.25 1.31
N LEU A 474 -10.29 -4.54 0.80
CA LEU A 474 -11.05 -3.55 0.04
C LEU A 474 -11.42 -2.33 0.90
N PHE A 475 -11.82 -2.56 2.16
CA PHE A 475 -12.11 -1.47 3.10
C PHE A 475 -10.86 -0.67 3.47
N HIS A 476 -9.72 -1.35 3.62
CA HIS A 476 -8.41 -0.73 3.84
C HIS A 476 -8.08 0.25 2.71
N GLU A 477 -8.08 -0.21 1.45
CA GLU A 477 -7.79 0.67 0.31
C GLU A 477 -8.82 1.80 0.18
N PHE A 478 -10.09 1.51 0.46
CA PHE A 478 -11.12 2.54 0.42
C PHE A 478 -10.93 3.60 1.51
N GLY A 479 -10.35 3.26 2.67
CA GLY A 479 -10.02 4.24 3.70
C GLY A 479 -8.94 5.24 3.25
N HIS A 480 -7.90 4.80 2.53
CA HIS A 480 -6.99 5.72 1.84
C HIS A 480 -7.73 6.55 0.78
N GLY A 481 -8.60 5.90 0.00
CA GLY A 481 -9.46 6.55 -0.98
C GLY A 481 -10.31 7.67 -0.38
N LEU A 482 -10.92 7.43 0.79
CA LEU A 482 -11.71 8.42 1.53
C LEU A 482 -10.87 9.60 2.00
N HIS A 483 -9.66 9.35 2.50
CA HIS A 483 -8.75 10.41 2.94
C HIS A 483 -8.39 11.34 1.77
N HIS A 484 -8.14 10.77 0.59
CA HIS A 484 -7.91 11.55 -0.62
C HIS A 484 -9.16 12.26 -1.13
N MET A 485 -10.29 11.55 -1.21
CA MET A 485 -11.48 12.01 -1.92
C MET A 485 -12.37 12.95 -1.11
N LEU A 486 -12.35 12.85 0.23
CA LEU A 486 -13.19 13.66 1.11
C LEU A 486 -12.47 14.85 1.75
N THR A 487 -11.24 15.13 1.31
CA THR A 487 -10.50 16.34 1.68
C THR A 487 -11.27 17.60 1.30
N GLU A 488 -11.22 18.61 2.16
CA GLU A 488 -11.76 19.96 1.90
C GLU A 488 -10.64 20.98 1.71
N VAL A 489 -9.38 20.56 1.77
CA VAL A 489 -8.20 21.38 1.51
C VAL A 489 -8.12 21.78 0.03
N GLU A 490 -7.94 23.08 -0.21
CA GLU A 490 -7.94 23.70 -1.54
C GLU A 490 -6.54 23.89 -2.14
N GLU A 491 -5.49 23.61 -1.37
CA GLU A 491 -4.10 23.73 -1.80
C GLU A 491 -3.51 22.34 -2.07
N LEU A 492 -3.11 22.11 -3.32
CA LEU A 492 -2.73 20.78 -3.84
C LEU A 492 -1.68 20.07 -2.98
N SER A 493 -0.64 20.80 -2.57
CA SER A 493 0.54 20.27 -1.88
C SER A 493 0.27 19.71 -0.48
N VAL A 494 -0.93 19.94 0.06
CA VAL A 494 -1.37 19.41 1.37
C VAL A 494 -2.82 18.88 1.33
N ALA A 495 -3.38 18.66 0.15
CA ALA A 495 -4.74 18.14 -0.01
C ALA A 495 -4.77 16.62 -0.07
N GLY A 496 -5.80 16.02 0.52
CA GLY A 496 -5.96 14.57 0.52
C GLY A 496 -4.89 13.93 1.38
N ILE A 497 -4.13 13.00 0.81
CA ILE A 497 -3.01 12.35 1.49
C ILE A 497 -1.69 13.12 1.36
N SER A 498 -1.63 14.14 0.49
CA SER A 498 -0.41 14.95 0.31
C SER A 498 -0.04 15.70 1.58
N GLY A 499 1.24 15.68 1.93
CA GLY A 499 1.77 16.36 3.10
C GLY A 499 1.40 15.75 4.46
N VAL A 500 0.64 14.65 4.49
CA VAL A 500 0.37 13.85 5.69
C VAL A 500 1.63 13.07 6.06
N GLU A 501 1.97 13.03 7.35
CA GLU A 501 3.08 12.22 7.84
C GLU A 501 2.87 10.71 7.55
N TRP A 502 3.89 10.05 7.00
CA TRP A 502 3.77 8.69 6.43
C TRP A 502 3.43 7.60 7.47
N ASP A 503 3.71 7.82 8.75
CA ASP A 503 3.32 6.95 9.88
C ASP A 503 1.92 7.23 10.43
N ALA A 504 1.17 8.13 9.79
CA ALA A 504 -0.26 8.35 10.01
C ALA A 504 -1.13 8.06 8.77
N VAL A 505 -0.56 7.89 7.58
CA VAL A 505 -1.33 7.68 6.34
C VAL A 505 -2.20 6.42 6.39
N GLU A 506 -1.78 5.43 7.18
CA GLU A 506 -2.46 4.15 7.41
C GLU A 506 -3.60 4.24 8.45
N LEU A 507 -3.82 5.40 9.09
CA LEU A 507 -4.90 5.57 10.07
C LEU A 507 -6.29 5.39 9.41
N PRO A 508 -6.66 6.11 8.33
CA PRO A 508 -7.98 5.96 7.73
C PRO A 508 -8.23 4.60 7.07
N SER A 509 -7.19 3.98 6.50
CA SER A 509 -7.27 2.65 5.89
C SER A 509 -7.63 1.60 6.93
N GLN A 510 -6.80 1.45 7.97
CA GLN A 510 -7.02 0.49 9.05
C GLN A 510 -8.27 0.79 9.88
N PHE A 511 -8.66 2.06 10.00
CA PHE A 511 -9.90 2.44 10.67
C PHE A 511 -11.12 1.79 9.98
N MET A 512 -11.16 1.82 8.64
CA MET A 512 -12.28 1.27 7.88
C MET A 512 -12.43 -0.26 8.00
N GLU A 513 -11.33 -0.98 8.25
CA GLU A 513 -11.34 -2.44 8.44
C GLU A 513 -12.26 -2.89 9.58
N ASN A 514 -12.45 -2.07 10.61
CA ASN A 514 -13.27 -2.42 11.77
C ASN A 514 -14.76 -2.64 11.41
N PHE A 515 -15.28 -1.94 10.40
CA PHE A 515 -16.67 -2.09 9.96
C PHE A 515 -16.94 -3.45 9.31
N CYS A 516 -15.90 -4.18 8.89
CA CYS A 516 -16.00 -5.56 8.41
C CYS A 516 -16.32 -6.55 9.54
N TRP A 517 -16.34 -6.12 10.80
CA TRP A 517 -16.63 -6.96 11.96
C TRP A 517 -17.92 -6.57 12.70
N GLU A 518 -18.56 -5.46 12.33
CA GLU A 518 -19.83 -5.03 12.91
C GLU A 518 -21.00 -5.80 12.27
N TRP A 519 -21.78 -6.55 13.07
CA TRP A 519 -22.89 -7.36 12.57
C TRP A 519 -23.83 -6.61 11.62
N ASP A 520 -24.29 -5.41 12.03
CA ASP A 520 -25.26 -4.64 11.26
C ASP A 520 -24.70 -4.15 9.92
N LYS A 521 -23.37 -3.98 9.81
CA LYS A 521 -22.70 -3.58 8.56
C LYS A 521 -22.37 -4.81 7.72
N LEU A 522 -21.73 -5.81 8.32
CA LEU A 522 -21.34 -7.04 7.65
C LEU A 522 -22.54 -7.75 7.04
N GLN A 523 -23.68 -7.80 7.73
CA GLN A 523 -24.88 -8.45 7.18
C GLN A 523 -25.30 -7.82 5.83
N GLN A 524 -25.14 -6.50 5.68
CA GLN A 524 -25.45 -5.77 4.44
C GLN A 524 -24.44 -6.05 3.30
N MET A 525 -23.26 -6.57 3.64
CA MET A 525 -22.22 -7.00 2.69
C MET A 525 -22.44 -8.44 2.20
N THR A 526 -23.40 -9.17 2.78
CA THR A 526 -23.52 -10.61 2.58
C THR A 526 -24.76 -11.04 1.79
N ALA A 527 -24.58 -12.02 0.92
CA ALA A 527 -25.63 -12.89 0.41
C ALA A 527 -24.99 -14.16 -0.15
N HIS A 528 -25.53 -15.33 0.19
CA HIS A 528 -25.05 -16.60 -0.33
C HIS A 528 -25.17 -16.61 -1.85
N TYR A 529 -24.07 -16.84 -2.57
CA TYR A 529 -24.00 -16.67 -4.03
C TYR A 529 -25.01 -17.51 -4.83
N LYS A 530 -25.44 -18.67 -4.32
CA LYS A 530 -26.45 -19.52 -4.97
C LYS A 530 -27.89 -19.24 -4.53
N THR A 531 -28.12 -18.90 -3.27
CA THR A 531 -29.47 -18.86 -2.68
C THR A 531 -29.97 -17.45 -2.38
N GLY A 532 -29.06 -16.47 -2.31
CA GLY A 532 -29.37 -15.09 -1.94
C GLY A 532 -29.61 -14.86 -0.45
N GLU A 533 -29.58 -15.92 0.38
CA GLU A 533 -29.79 -15.83 1.83
C GLU A 533 -28.64 -15.05 2.51
N PRO A 534 -28.91 -14.20 3.50
CA PRO A 534 -27.86 -13.48 4.22
C PRO A 534 -26.98 -14.43 5.04
N LEU A 535 -25.80 -13.96 5.45
CA LEU A 535 -24.94 -14.72 6.35
C LEU A 535 -25.70 -15.07 7.65
N PRO A 536 -25.81 -16.35 8.04
CA PRO A 536 -26.46 -16.72 9.28
C PRO A 536 -25.74 -16.12 10.48
N ARG A 537 -26.51 -15.61 11.46
CA ARG A 537 -25.94 -15.03 12.69
C ARG A 537 -25.00 -16.00 13.41
N ALA A 538 -25.35 -17.28 13.45
CA ALA A 538 -24.52 -18.32 14.05
C ALA A 538 -23.16 -18.49 13.35
N LEU A 539 -23.08 -18.28 12.04
CA LEU A 539 -21.80 -18.32 11.30
C LEU A 539 -20.97 -17.07 11.59
N TYR A 540 -21.60 -15.89 11.62
CA TYR A 540 -20.95 -14.66 12.07
C TYR A 540 -20.39 -14.75 13.50
N ASP A 541 -21.15 -15.28 14.45
CA ASP A 541 -20.70 -15.40 15.83
C ASP A 541 -19.45 -16.30 15.93
N LYS A 542 -19.34 -17.33 15.07
CA LYS A 542 -18.13 -18.15 14.96
C LYS A 542 -16.95 -17.39 14.34
N MET A 543 -17.20 -16.60 13.28
CA MET A 543 -16.18 -15.71 12.70
C MET A 543 -15.65 -14.74 13.76
N LEU A 544 -16.54 -14.11 14.52
CA LEU A 544 -16.18 -13.17 15.58
C LEU A 544 -15.38 -13.84 16.69
N ALA A 545 -15.75 -15.06 17.10
CA ALA A 545 -14.98 -15.86 18.05
C ALA A 545 -13.57 -16.20 17.53
N ALA A 546 -13.41 -16.31 16.20
CA ALA A 546 -12.14 -16.56 15.54
C ALA A 546 -11.38 -15.28 15.14
N LYS A 547 -11.93 -14.08 15.35
CA LYS A 547 -11.33 -12.79 14.93
C LYS A 547 -9.87 -12.66 15.38
N ASN A 548 -9.59 -13.05 16.62
CA ASN A 548 -8.27 -12.93 17.24
C ASN A 548 -7.47 -14.24 17.22
N PHE A 549 -7.86 -15.18 16.35
CA PHE A 549 -7.16 -16.45 16.21
C PHE A 549 -5.74 -16.20 15.69
N GLN A 550 -4.74 -16.61 16.48
CA GLN A 550 -3.32 -16.50 16.16
C GLN A 550 -2.79 -15.06 16.01
N SER A 551 -3.48 -14.05 16.56
CA SER A 551 -3.06 -12.65 16.51
C SER A 551 -1.69 -12.41 17.16
N GLY A 552 -1.27 -13.25 18.12
CA GLY A 552 0.08 -13.19 18.69
C GLY A 552 1.16 -13.47 17.65
N MET A 553 1.04 -14.59 16.91
CA MET A 553 1.99 -14.92 15.83
C MET A 553 1.98 -13.88 14.71
N GLN A 554 0.80 -13.40 14.31
CA GLN A 554 0.67 -12.39 13.26
C GLN A 554 1.31 -11.05 13.68
N THR A 555 1.11 -10.63 14.93
CA THR A 555 1.72 -9.40 15.47
C THR A 555 3.24 -9.49 15.47
N LEU A 556 3.82 -10.61 15.95
CA LEU A 556 5.27 -10.78 15.93
C LEU A 556 5.85 -10.81 14.52
N ARG A 557 5.12 -11.33 13.53
CA ARG A 557 5.55 -11.29 12.12
C ARG A 557 5.62 -9.86 11.59
N GLN A 558 4.64 -9.00 11.89
CA GLN A 558 4.69 -7.58 11.50
C GLN A 558 5.82 -6.82 12.22
N VAL A 559 6.06 -7.14 13.49
CA VAL A 559 7.18 -6.59 14.26
C VAL A 559 8.52 -7.03 13.69
N GLU A 560 8.67 -8.31 13.30
CA GLU A 560 9.88 -8.82 12.62
C GLU A 560 10.20 -8.00 11.38
N PHE A 561 9.24 -7.79 10.48
CA PHE A 561 9.45 -6.99 9.26
C PHE A 561 9.82 -5.54 9.57
N SER A 562 9.17 -4.94 10.56
CA SER A 562 9.42 -3.55 10.96
C SER A 562 10.82 -3.38 11.56
N LEU A 563 11.26 -4.34 12.40
CA LEU A 563 12.61 -4.32 12.99
C LEU A 563 13.69 -4.57 11.94
N ILE A 564 13.47 -5.50 11.01
CA ILE A 564 14.41 -5.73 9.89
C ILE A 564 14.60 -4.44 9.09
N ASP A 565 13.50 -3.78 8.69
CA ASP A 565 13.57 -2.51 7.97
C ASP A 565 14.32 -1.43 8.76
N MET A 566 13.95 -1.21 10.03
CA MET A 566 14.57 -0.17 10.86
C MET A 566 16.07 -0.41 11.05
N HIS A 567 16.48 -1.64 11.36
CA HIS A 567 17.91 -1.95 11.56
C HIS A 567 18.71 -1.85 10.26
N LEU A 568 18.15 -2.28 9.11
CA LEU A 568 18.80 -2.12 7.80
C LEU A 568 19.14 -0.65 7.47
N HIS A 569 18.33 0.28 7.97
CA HIS A 569 18.48 1.71 7.67
C HIS A 569 19.00 2.57 8.84
N TYR A 570 19.21 1.98 10.03
CA TYR A 570 19.67 2.70 11.22
C TYR A 570 21.09 2.35 11.62
N ASP A 571 21.37 1.09 11.93
CA ASP A 571 22.62 0.63 12.54
C ASP A 571 23.35 -0.47 11.75
N PHE A 572 22.82 -0.86 10.59
CA PHE A 572 23.47 -1.76 9.64
C PHE A 572 24.58 -1.07 8.83
N ASP A 573 25.73 -1.73 8.71
CA ASP A 573 26.83 -1.35 7.84
C ASP A 573 26.81 -2.17 6.53
N PRO A 574 26.32 -1.60 5.41
CA PRO A 574 26.17 -2.31 4.15
C PRO A 574 27.51 -2.62 3.44
N HIS A 575 28.65 -2.20 3.99
CA HIS A 575 29.97 -2.55 3.47
C HIS A 575 30.57 -3.80 4.11
N ASN A 576 30.21 -4.09 5.36
CA ASN A 576 30.87 -5.11 6.17
C ASN A 576 29.91 -6.16 6.75
N GLN A 577 28.60 -5.95 6.66
CA GLN A 577 27.59 -6.88 7.17
C GLN A 577 26.75 -7.48 6.04
N GLU A 578 26.33 -8.73 6.25
CA GLU A 578 25.47 -9.46 5.34
C GLU A 578 23.99 -9.28 5.74
N VAL A 579 23.15 -8.88 4.80
CA VAL A 579 21.70 -8.64 5.02
C VAL A 579 21.02 -9.86 5.63
N GLN A 580 21.33 -11.07 5.13
CA GLN A 580 20.76 -12.31 5.65
C GLN A 580 21.14 -12.55 7.12
N SER A 581 22.35 -12.14 7.54
CA SER A 581 22.75 -12.30 8.94
C SER A 581 21.91 -11.42 9.86
N LEU A 582 21.67 -10.15 9.49
CA LEU A 582 20.77 -9.28 10.27
C LEU A 582 19.35 -9.85 10.34
N VAL A 583 18.81 -10.33 9.21
CA VAL A 583 17.50 -11.00 9.15
C VAL A 583 17.43 -12.17 10.13
N ASP A 584 18.45 -13.04 10.11
CA ASP A 584 18.51 -14.21 10.97
C ASP A 584 18.66 -13.81 12.46
N ASP A 585 19.38 -12.74 12.75
CA ASP A 585 19.56 -12.21 14.11
C ASP A 585 18.23 -11.70 14.69
N ILE A 586 17.49 -10.90 13.92
CA ILE A 586 16.15 -10.42 14.31
C ILE A 586 15.19 -11.60 14.51
N ARG A 587 15.18 -12.58 13.61
CA ARG A 587 14.35 -13.79 13.75
C ARG A 587 14.65 -14.57 15.02
N ARG A 588 15.93 -14.75 15.38
CA ARG A 588 16.30 -15.45 16.62
C ARG A 588 15.79 -14.76 17.87
N ASN A 589 15.69 -13.43 17.86
CA ASN A 589 15.26 -12.64 19.01
C ASN A 589 13.73 -12.49 19.10
N PHE A 590 13.05 -12.33 17.96
CA PHE A 590 11.65 -11.87 17.93
C PHE A 590 10.67 -12.87 17.31
N ALA A 591 11.10 -13.74 16.39
CA ALA A 591 10.18 -14.68 15.75
C ALA A 591 9.92 -15.92 16.63
N VAL A 592 8.70 -16.46 16.56
CA VAL A 592 8.36 -17.76 17.18
C VAL A 592 8.46 -18.92 16.18
N ILE A 593 8.36 -18.62 14.88
CA ILE A 593 8.55 -19.57 13.79
C ILE A 593 9.82 -19.15 13.05
N THR A 594 10.80 -20.04 12.97
CA THR A 594 12.01 -19.82 12.17
C THR A 594 11.79 -20.36 10.77
N PRO A 595 11.82 -19.52 9.71
CA PRO A 595 11.73 -20.00 8.34
C PRO A 595 12.94 -20.87 7.96
N PRO A 596 12.82 -21.71 6.91
CA PRO A 596 13.95 -22.48 6.41
C PRO A 596 15.11 -21.58 5.95
N SER A 597 16.34 -22.08 6.00
CA SER A 597 17.56 -21.32 5.63
C SER A 597 17.60 -20.84 4.18
N PHE A 598 16.81 -21.45 3.29
CA PHE A 598 16.66 -20.99 1.90
C PHE A 598 15.73 -19.78 1.77
N ASN A 599 15.02 -19.37 2.82
CA ASN A 599 14.11 -18.24 2.75
C ASN A 599 14.86 -16.95 2.41
N ARG A 600 14.35 -16.21 1.42
CA ARG A 600 14.89 -14.95 0.89
C ARG A 600 13.81 -13.89 0.81
N PHE A 601 13.00 -13.76 1.86
CA PHE A 601 11.83 -12.86 1.84
C PHE A 601 12.22 -11.41 1.48
N GLN A 602 13.41 -10.95 1.90
CA GLN A 602 13.93 -9.61 1.63
C GLN A 602 14.14 -9.33 0.13
N HIS A 603 14.21 -10.35 -0.72
CA HIS A 603 14.31 -10.24 -2.18
C HIS A 603 12.98 -9.94 -2.87
N SER A 604 11.87 -9.99 -2.12
CA SER A 604 10.55 -9.57 -2.59
C SER A 604 9.79 -8.68 -1.58
N PHE A 605 10.51 -8.07 -0.64
CA PHE A 605 9.99 -7.06 0.27
C PHE A 605 9.89 -5.68 -0.40
N SER A 606 9.04 -5.58 -1.42
CA SER A 606 8.90 -4.38 -2.25
C SER A 606 8.54 -3.11 -1.48
N HIS A 607 7.89 -3.21 -0.30
CA HIS A 607 7.56 -2.06 0.53
C HIS A 607 8.77 -1.15 0.80
N ILE A 608 9.93 -1.74 1.11
CA ILE A 608 11.12 -0.99 1.55
C ILE A 608 12.18 -0.81 0.45
N PHE A 609 12.13 -1.61 -0.62
CA PHE A 609 13.12 -1.57 -1.71
C PHE A 609 12.56 -1.03 -3.03
N ALA A 610 11.24 -0.98 -3.20
CA ALA A 610 10.58 -0.47 -4.39
C ALA A 610 9.26 0.27 -4.09
N GLY A 611 9.10 0.73 -2.85
CA GLY A 611 7.93 1.43 -2.34
C GLY A 611 8.32 2.50 -1.32
N GLY A 612 7.31 3.18 -0.74
CA GLY A 612 7.51 4.32 0.16
C GLY A 612 7.91 4.00 1.61
N TYR A 613 8.15 2.73 1.97
CA TYR A 613 8.28 2.30 3.37
C TYR A 613 9.72 2.05 3.83
N ALA A 614 10.73 2.53 3.10
CA ALA A 614 12.12 2.41 3.56
C ALA A 614 12.35 3.19 4.88
N ALA A 615 12.79 2.49 5.93
CA ALA A 615 12.78 2.98 7.32
C ALA A 615 11.41 3.54 7.73
N GLY A 616 10.37 2.78 7.39
CA GLY A 616 8.98 3.21 7.46
C GLY A 616 7.97 2.06 7.53
N TYR A 617 8.38 0.79 7.44
CA TYR A 617 7.42 -0.32 7.52
C TYR A 617 6.71 -0.40 8.89
N TYR A 618 7.34 0.15 9.93
CA TYR A 618 6.72 0.32 11.25
C TYR A 618 5.44 1.17 11.22
N SER A 619 5.25 2.02 10.19
CA SER A 619 4.06 2.85 9.99
C SER A 619 2.77 2.04 10.10
N TYR A 620 2.75 0.77 9.65
CA TYR A 620 1.58 -0.09 9.79
C TYR A 620 1.18 -0.30 11.26
N LYS A 621 2.12 -0.65 12.14
CA LYS A 621 1.83 -0.86 13.57
C LYS A 621 1.67 0.44 14.33
N TRP A 622 2.36 1.50 13.90
CA TRP A 622 2.23 2.83 14.48
C TRP A 622 0.83 3.40 14.23
N ALA A 623 0.37 3.37 12.98
CA ALA A 623 -0.96 3.79 12.61
C ALA A 623 -2.05 2.86 13.15
N GLU A 624 -1.76 1.57 13.39
CA GLU A 624 -2.75 0.65 13.98
C GLU A 624 -3.10 1.04 15.42
N VAL A 625 -2.15 1.63 16.15
CA VAL A 625 -2.43 2.26 17.45
C VAL A 625 -3.40 3.43 17.28
N LEU A 626 -3.16 4.29 16.29
CA LEU A 626 -4.03 5.41 15.99
C LEU A 626 -5.43 4.93 15.58
N SER A 627 -5.52 3.95 14.67
CA SER A 627 -6.79 3.50 14.09
C SER A 627 -7.64 2.71 15.08
N ALA A 628 -7.04 1.83 15.88
CA ALA A 628 -7.73 1.13 16.96
C ALA A 628 -8.28 2.11 18.00
N ASP A 629 -7.50 3.12 18.39
CA ASP A 629 -7.94 4.12 19.37
C ASP A 629 -8.93 5.13 18.79
N ALA A 630 -8.83 5.43 17.49
CA ALA A 630 -9.84 6.21 16.80
C ALA A 630 -11.17 5.45 16.73
N TYR A 631 -11.12 4.15 16.42
CA TYR A 631 -12.31 3.29 16.41
C TYR A 631 -12.89 3.10 17.83
N ALA A 632 -12.06 3.07 18.87
CA ALA A 632 -12.53 3.05 20.26
C ALA A 632 -13.44 4.25 20.61
N ALA A 633 -13.28 5.41 19.94
CA ALA A 633 -14.21 6.53 20.11
C ALA A 633 -15.62 6.23 19.57
N PHE A 634 -15.75 5.35 18.57
CA PHE A 634 -17.04 4.85 18.09
C PHE A 634 -17.64 3.86 19.08
N GLU A 635 -16.82 2.94 19.63
CA GLU A 635 -17.26 2.03 20.69
C GLU A 635 -17.78 2.78 21.92
N GLU A 636 -17.02 3.78 22.41
CA GLU A 636 -17.40 4.65 23.53
C GLU A 636 -18.70 5.42 23.24
N ALA A 637 -18.90 5.87 22.00
CA ALA A 637 -20.13 6.54 21.60
C ALA A 637 -21.33 5.58 21.65
N VAL A 638 -21.19 4.35 21.16
CA VAL A 638 -22.25 3.33 21.24
C VAL A 638 -22.57 2.99 22.69
N GLU A 639 -21.56 2.75 23.52
CA GLU A 639 -21.73 2.45 24.95
C GLU A 639 -22.40 3.59 25.71
N GLY A 640 -22.08 4.84 25.36
CA GLY A 640 -22.67 6.04 25.93
C GLY A 640 -24.05 6.42 25.37
N GLY A 641 -24.58 5.67 24.40
CA GLY A 641 -25.85 5.97 23.73
C GLY A 641 -25.80 7.22 22.84
N ALA A 642 -24.61 7.61 22.41
CA ALA A 642 -24.38 8.75 21.52
C ALA A 642 -24.61 8.40 20.04
N ASP A 643 -24.78 9.43 19.23
CA ASP A 643 -25.03 9.30 17.79
C ASP A 643 -23.74 9.00 17.01
N LEU A 644 -23.66 7.80 16.42
CA LEU A 644 -22.55 7.38 15.56
C LEU A 644 -22.35 8.31 14.34
N PHE A 645 -23.41 8.96 13.85
CA PHE A 645 -23.30 9.93 12.77
C PHE A 645 -22.45 11.14 13.19
N GLU A 646 -22.59 11.61 14.43
CA GLU A 646 -21.77 12.73 14.91
C GLU A 646 -20.29 12.33 15.07
N THR A 647 -20.01 11.11 15.53
CA THR A 647 -18.64 10.59 15.57
C THR A 647 -18.05 10.47 14.16
N GLY A 648 -18.83 10.00 13.19
CA GLY A 648 -18.46 9.96 11.76
C GLY A 648 -18.17 11.34 11.17
N ARG A 649 -19.05 12.32 11.41
CA ARG A 649 -18.84 13.73 11.02
C ARG A 649 -17.59 14.31 11.66
N ARG A 650 -17.32 14.01 12.93
CA ARG A 650 -16.09 14.45 13.60
C ARG A 650 -14.85 13.80 13.00
N PHE A 651 -14.90 12.51 12.68
CA PHE A 651 -13.80 11.83 11.99
C PHE A 651 -13.53 12.44 10.62
N HIS A 652 -14.58 12.71 9.84
CA HIS A 652 -14.46 13.42 8.56
C HIS A 652 -13.82 14.80 8.77
N ARG A 653 -14.39 15.65 9.63
CA ARG A 653 -13.92 17.03 9.85
C ARG A 653 -12.49 17.12 10.36
N GLU A 654 -12.08 16.21 11.24
CA GLU A 654 -10.80 16.32 11.93
C GLU A 654 -9.68 15.47 11.32
N ILE A 655 -10.01 14.43 10.54
CA ILE A 655 -9.01 13.55 9.91
C ILE A 655 -9.08 13.66 8.38
N LEU A 656 -10.21 13.30 7.78
CA LEU A 656 -10.30 13.18 6.31
C LEU A 656 -10.30 14.54 5.58
N ALA A 657 -10.97 15.55 6.15
CA ALA A 657 -11.19 16.84 5.51
C ALA A 657 -9.94 17.73 5.51
N VAL A 658 -8.99 17.48 6.42
CA VAL A 658 -7.85 18.38 6.69
C VAL A 658 -6.56 17.99 5.97
N GLY A 659 -6.46 16.78 5.44
CA GLY A 659 -5.24 16.28 4.77
C GLY A 659 -3.94 16.62 5.51
N GLY A 660 -2.91 17.00 4.77
CA GLY A 660 -1.61 17.42 5.32
C GLY A 660 -1.56 18.86 5.86
N SER A 661 -2.70 19.56 5.90
CA SER A 661 -2.74 20.98 6.31
C SER A 661 -2.59 21.18 7.82
N ARG A 662 -2.79 20.13 8.61
CA ARG A 662 -2.61 20.10 10.06
C ARG A 662 -1.80 18.85 10.44
N PRO A 663 -0.80 18.94 11.34
CA PRO A 663 -0.02 17.77 11.77
C PRO A 663 -0.92 16.61 12.22
N ALA A 664 -0.59 15.38 11.81
CA ALA A 664 -1.45 14.22 12.06
C ALA A 664 -1.75 13.98 13.55
N LEU A 665 -0.80 14.22 14.46
CA LEU A 665 -1.03 14.11 15.90
C LEU A 665 -2.04 15.16 16.41
N GLU A 666 -2.02 16.37 15.87
CA GLU A 666 -2.97 17.42 16.23
C GLU A 666 -4.37 17.09 15.69
N SER A 667 -4.45 16.58 14.46
CA SER A 667 -5.68 16.06 13.87
C SER A 667 -6.27 14.91 14.68
N PHE A 668 -5.43 13.97 15.12
CA PHE A 668 -5.83 12.90 16.02
C PHE A 668 -6.35 13.44 17.35
N LYS A 669 -5.63 14.36 18.00
CA LYS A 669 -6.07 15.00 19.26
C LYS A 669 -7.37 15.75 19.11
N ALA A 670 -7.59 16.45 18.00
CA ALA A 670 -8.83 17.17 17.72
C ALA A 670 -10.02 16.21 17.57
N PHE A 671 -9.81 15.04 16.94
CA PHE A 671 -10.82 14.00 16.85
C PHE A 671 -11.07 13.29 18.19
N ARG A 672 -10.00 12.87 18.85
CA ARG A 672 -10.03 11.94 20.00
C ARG A 672 -10.22 12.64 21.34
N GLY A 673 -9.82 13.91 21.44
CA GLY A 673 -9.77 14.70 22.68
C GLY A 673 -8.55 14.43 23.56
N ARG A 674 -7.64 13.54 23.14
CA ARG A 674 -6.40 13.16 23.86
C ARG A 674 -5.35 12.57 22.92
N GLU A 675 -4.16 12.31 23.45
CA GLU A 675 -3.11 11.53 22.76
C GLU A 675 -3.50 10.06 22.55
N PRO A 676 -2.92 9.38 21.54
CA PRO A 676 -3.20 7.98 21.25
C PRO A 676 -2.72 7.05 22.38
N SER A 677 -3.45 5.96 22.60
CA SER A 677 -3.08 4.87 23.51
C SER A 677 -3.09 3.51 22.81
N ILE A 678 -2.12 2.65 23.17
CA ILE A 678 -2.00 1.28 22.66
C ILE A 678 -3.08 0.32 23.20
N ASP A 679 -3.81 0.70 24.24
CA ASP A 679 -4.73 -0.19 24.94
C ASP A 679 -5.85 -0.72 24.03
N ALA A 680 -6.35 0.12 23.13
CA ALA A 680 -7.37 -0.28 22.15
C ALA A 680 -6.84 -1.36 21.20
N LEU A 681 -5.62 -1.18 20.68
CA LEU A 681 -4.97 -2.16 19.80
C LEU A 681 -4.82 -3.53 20.49
N LEU A 682 -4.33 -3.54 21.73
CA LEU A 682 -4.16 -4.78 22.49
C LEU A 682 -5.51 -5.47 22.75
N ARG A 683 -6.54 -4.71 23.09
CA ARG A 683 -7.91 -5.22 23.29
C ARG A 683 -8.51 -5.77 22.01
N HIS A 684 -8.42 -5.04 20.92
CA HIS A 684 -8.93 -5.46 19.61
C HIS A 684 -8.22 -6.70 19.09
N SER A 685 -6.95 -6.89 19.44
CA SER A 685 -6.14 -8.07 19.09
C SER A 685 -6.27 -9.24 20.07
N GLY A 686 -7.12 -9.14 21.11
CA GLY A 686 -7.30 -10.20 22.11
C GLY A 686 -6.11 -10.41 23.05
N MET A 687 -5.24 -9.42 23.17
CA MET A 687 -4.01 -9.44 23.99
C MET A 687 -4.17 -8.63 25.28
N ASN A 688 -5.29 -8.81 26.00
CA ASN A 688 -5.54 -8.15 27.28
C ASN A 688 -4.87 -8.89 28.45
N ALA A 689 -4.23 -8.12 29.35
CA ALA A 689 -3.68 -8.61 30.61
C ALA A 689 -4.75 -9.21 31.53
#